data_AF-A0A6J0P718-F1
#
_entry.id   AF-A0A6J0P718-F1
#
_cell.length_a   1.000
_cell.length_b   1.000
_cell.length_c   1.000
_cell.angle_alpha   90.00
_cell.angle_beta   90.00
_cell.angle_gamma   90.00
#
_symmetry.space_group_name_H-M   'P 1'
#
loop_
_entity.id
_entity.type
_entity.pdbx_description
1 polymer ?
#
loop_
_entity_poly.entity_id
_entity_poly.type
_entity_poly.pdbx_seq_one_letter_code
_entity_poly.pdbx_strand_id
1 'polypeptide(L)'
;MMIRGVSMVKAMGVALLYVSVLWVVPQECAGKSVLSRNSSTSPPLPQRPSSVNVGALFTYDSFIGRAAKPAFKAAMDDVNADQTVLKGTKLNIVFQDSNCSGFIGTMGALQLMETQVVAAIGPQSSGIAHMISYVANELHVPLLSFAATDPTLSSLQYPYFLRTTQNDYFQMQAITDFISYSGWRQVIAIYVDDEYGRNGVSILSDALAKKRSKISYKAAITPGADSTSIESLLVSVNLMASRVYVVHVNPDSGLNVFSVAKSLGMMGNGYVWIATDWLPTAIDSMEPVDSETMDLLQGVVAFRHYTAESSMKRQFKERWKNGFNSYALYAYDSVWLIARALDGFFRENSTITFSNDQRLHKTSDSSIQLSALNVFNEGEKLLKIILGMNHTGVSGPIQFDSERNRVNPAYEVLNVEGSGPRRVGYWSNHSGLSVVTPETLYSKPPNTSTANQRLHGIIWPGEVTKPPRGWVFPNNGKPLKIAVPNRVSYKDYVSKDKNPPGVRGYCIDVFEAAIELLPYPVPRNYILYGDGKKNPSYDSLINDVVADSFDVAVGDITITTNRTRFVDFTQPFIESGLVVVAPVKVAKSSPWSFLKPFTIEMWAVTGAFFLFVGAIVWILEHRFNHEFRGPPRRQLITIFWRKHSEHIREAGVNHMVIRGSDHQLKLHS
;
A
#
# COMPACT_ATOMS: atom_id res chain seq x y z
N MET A 1 41.10 -11.19 -27.85
CA MET A 1 42.01 -11.87 -26.90
C MET A 1 41.15 -12.91 -26.16
N MET A 2 40.97 -14.12 -26.70
CA MET A 2 41.83 -15.32 -26.48
C MET A 2 41.97 -15.63 -24.97
N ILE A 3 41.68 -16.81 -24.41
CA ILE A 3 41.67 -18.23 -24.85
C ILE A 3 41.01 -19.01 -23.67
N ARG A 4 39.98 -19.88 -23.88
CA ARG A 4 40.04 -21.37 -24.04
C ARG A 4 40.72 -22.12 -22.88
N GLY A 5 40.33 -23.31 -22.42
CA GLY A 5 39.37 -24.35 -22.83
C GLY A 5 39.14 -25.28 -21.60
N VAL A 6 38.63 -26.52 -21.61
CA VAL A 6 38.47 -27.63 -22.57
C VAL A 6 37.46 -28.59 -21.86
N SER A 7 36.29 -28.95 -22.38
CA SER A 7 35.91 -30.05 -23.30
C SER A 7 36.24 -31.50 -22.88
N MET A 8 35.21 -32.37 -22.99
CA MET A 8 35.17 -33.82 -23.33
C MET A 8 34.31 -34.62 -22.31
N VAL A 9 33.40 -35.55 -22.65
CA VAL A 9 32.97 -36.21 -23.90
C VAL A 9 31.70 -37.07 -23.62
N LYS A 10 30.75 -37.09 -24.59
CA LYS A 10 29.87 -38.18 -25.14
C LYS A 10 29.28 -39.28 -24.22
N ALA A 11 28.15 -39.94 -24.51
CA ALA A 11 27.06 -39.87 -25.50
C ALA A 11 26.07 -41.05 -25.25
N MET A 12 24.86 -40.95 -25.84
CA MET A 12 23.93 -42.04 -26.25
C MET A 12 23.26 -42.86 -25.12
N GLY A 13 22.01 -43.31 -25.21
CA GLY A 13 21.05 -43.34 -26.31
C GLY A 13 19.69 -43.86 -25.83
N VAL A 14 18.68 -43.62 -26.67
CA VAL A 14 17.24 -43.87 -26.54
C VAL A 14 16.89 -45.35 -26.78
N ALA A 15 15.91 -45.91 -26.05
CA ALA A 15 14.95 -46.89 -26.58
C ALA A 15 13.76 -47.14 -25.64
N LEU A 16 12.55 -46.89 -26.16
CA LEU A 16 11.25 -47.39 -25.70
C LEU A 16 11.02 -48.81 -26.25
N LEU A 17 10.30 -49.68 -25.52
CA LEU A 17 9.13 -50.41 -26.03
C LEU A 17 8.48 -51.34 -24.98
N TYR A 18 7.15 -51.20 -24.90
CA TYR A 18 6.16 -52.11 -24.32
C TYR A 18 6.09 -53.44 -25.11
N VAL A 19 5.86 -54.57 -24.43
CA VAL A 19 4.93 -55.64 -24.86
C VAL A 19 4.44 -56.41 -23.62
N SER A 20 3.12 -56.55 -23.52
CA SER A 20 2.33 -57.37 -22.59
C SER A 20 2.04 -58.76 -23.17
N VAL A 21 1.45 -59.65 -22.36
CA VAL A 21 0.47 -60.73 -22.70
C VAL A 21 0.88 -62.20 -22.39
N LEU A 22 0.29 -62.67 -21.27
CA LEU A 22 -0.48 -63.91 -21.00
C LEU A 22 0.18 -65.31 -20.77
N TRP A 23 -0.20 -65.85 -19.58
CA TRP A 23 -0.77 -67.17 -19.25
C TRP A 23 0.08 -68.45 -19.32
N VAL A 24 0.29 -69.09 -18.16
CA VAL A 24 -0.04 -70.51 -17.86
C VAL A 24 -0.30 -70.68 -16.35
N VAL A 25 -1.35 -71.43 -16.00
CA VAL A 25 -1.75 -71.97 -14.68
C VAL A 25 -2.19 -73.43 -14.97
N PRO A 26 -2.30 -74.40 -14.02
CA PRO A 26 -1.56 -74.76 -12.79
C PRO A 26 -1.13 -76.25 -12.79
N GLN A 27 -0.45 -76.73 -11.73
CA GLN A 27 -0.60 -78.13 -11.30
C GLN A 27 -0.55 -78.28 -9.78
N GLU A 28 -1.48 -79.09 -9.28
CA GLU A 28 -1.84 -79.39 -7.89
C GLU A 28 -0.75 -80.13 -7.10
N CYS A 29 -0.79 -80.00 -5.77
CA CYS A 29 -0.54 -81.13 -4.87
C CYS A 29 -1.38 -80.98 -3.59
N ALA A 30 -2.19 -82.01 -3.34
CA ALA A 30 -3.19 -82.09 -2.29
C ALA A 30 -2.62 -82.43 -0.90
N GLY A 31 -3.27 -81.92 0.14
CA GLY A 31 -3.12 -82.36 1.53
C GLY A 31 -4.43 -82.16 2.29
N LYS A 32 -5.12 -83.26 2.58
CA LYS A 32 -6.46 -83.36 3.18
C LYS A 32 -6.50 -82.84 4.63
N SER A 33 -7.57 -82.16 5.04
CA SER A 33 -8.61 -82.78 5.91
C SER A 33 -9.60 -81.77 6.53
N VAL A 34 -10.83 -82.29 6.68
CA VAL A 34 -11.96 -81.87 7.53
C VAL A 34 -12.84 -80.69 7.08
N LEU A 35 -13.97 -81.08 6.50
CA LEU A 35 -15.18 -80.27 6.29
C LEU A 35 -15.82 -79.89 7.63
N SER A 36 -15.94 -78.59 7.88
CA SER A 36 -16.98 -78.00 8.73
C SER A 36 -17.87 -77.15 7.83
N ARG A 37 -19.13 -77.57 7.70
CA ARG A 37 -20.13 -76.99 6.81
C ARG A 37 -20.83 -75.88 7.60
N ASN A 38 -20.37 -74.64 7.46
CA ASN A 38 -21.16 -73.46 7.83
C ASN A 38 -21.38 -72.61 6.59
N SER A 39 -22.66 -72.39 6.31
CA SER A 39 -23.19 -71.52 5.26
C SER A 39 -22.49 -70.16 5.26
N SER A 40 -21.66 -69.93 4.24
CA SER A 40 -21.18 -68.61 3.89
C SER A 40 -22.33 -67.80 3.31
N THR A 41 -23.02 -67.06 4.18
CA THR A 41 -23.72 -65.84 3.76
C THR A 41 -22.67 -64.95 3.11
N SER A 42 -22.87 -64.65 1.82
CA SER A 42 -22.19 -63.56 1.14
C SER A 42 -22.21 -62.31 2.04
N PRO A 43 -21.10 -61.58 2.21
CA PRO A 43 -21.14 -60.32 2.91
C PRO A 43 -22.21 -59.43 2.24
N PRO A 44 -23.08 -58.77 3.00
CA PRO A 44 -24.07 -57.88 2.41
C PRO A 44 -23.33 -56.81 1.59
N LEU A 45 -23.78 -56.59 0.35
CA LEU A 45 -23.36 -55.43 -0.46
C LEU A 45 -23.43 -54.18 0.44
N PRO A 46 -22.43 -53.28 0.44
CA PRO A 46 -22.44 -52.11 1.30
C PRO A 46 -23.70 -51.30 1.04
N GLN A 47 -24.66 -51.43 1.96
CA GLN A 47 -25.94 -50.75 1.88
C GLN A 47 -25.71 -49.31 2.30
N ARG A 48 -26.11 -48.39 1.43
CA ARG A 48 -26.12 -46.96 1.71
C ARG A 48 -26.88 -46.71 3.02
N PRO A 49 -26.36 -45.89 3.95
CA PRO A 49 -27.05 -45.64 5.23
C PRO A 49 -28.41 -45.00 4.99
N SER A 50 -29.41 -45.33 5.82
CA SER A 50 -30.76 -44.76 5.73
C SER A 50 -30.80 -43.27 6.08
N SER A 51 -29.86 -42.83 6.93
CA SER A 51 -29.71 -41.43 7.31
C SER A 51 -28.27 -41.08 7.66
N VAL A 52 -27.90 -39.82 7.50
CA VAL A 52 -26.59 -39.28 7.84
C VAL A 52 -26.76 -37.98 8.61
N ASN A 53 -25.97 -37.80 9.67
CA ASN A 53 -25.99 -36.60 10.50
C ASN A 53 -24.84 -35.66 10.11
N VAL A 54 -25.18 -34.39 9.90
CA VAL A 54 -24.25 -33.28 9.72
C VAL A 54 -24.47 -32.30 10.85
N GLY A 55 -23.40 -31.80 11.44
CA GLY A 55 -23.49 -30.82 12.50
C GLY A 55 -23.58 -29.39 11.97
N ALA A 56 -24.30 -28.51 12.65
CA ALA A 56 -24.28 -27.07 12.40
C ALA A 56 -24.13 -26.30 13.72
N LEU A 57 -23.07 -25.50 13.83
CA LEU A 57 -22.75 -24.69 15.02
C LEU A 57 -22.67 -23.22 14.62
N PHE A 58 -23.49 -22.35 15.19
CA PHE A 58 -23.45 -20.90 14.97
C PHE A 58 -24.33 -20.18 15.98
N THR A 59 -24.25 -18.85 16.07
CA THR A 59 -25.12 -18.11 16.98
C THR A 59 -26.45 -17.84 16.32
N TYR A 60 -27.57 -18.30 16.91
CA TYR A 60 -28.89 -18.09 16.30
C TYR A 60 -29.33 -16.63 16.29
N ASP A 61 -29.16 -15.93 17.41
CA ASP A 61 -29.56 -14.52 17.54
C ASP A 61 -28.40 -13.58 17.23
N SER A 62 -28.02 -13.56 15.95
CA SER A 62 -27.07 -12.58 15.39
C SER A 62 -27.53 -12.19 13.98
N PHE A 63 -27.00 -11.10 13.42
CA PHE A 63 -27.31 -10.73 12.03
C PHE A 63 -27.04 -11.86 11.03
N ILE A 64 -25.92 -12.57 11.20
CA ILE A 64 -25.55 -13.72 10.35
C ILE A 64 -26.47 -14.91 10.64
N GLY A 65 -26.67 -15.26 11.91
CA GLY A 65 -27.42 -16.45 12.32
C GLY A 65 -28.90 -16.45 11.97
N ARG A 66 -29.55 -15.29 12.08
CA ARG A 66 -30.98 -15.13 11.72
C ARG A 66 -31.22 -15.39 10.24
N ALA A 67 -30.26 -15.06 9.38
CA ALA A 67 -30.30 -15.36 7.95
C ALA A 67 -29.86 -16.81 7.63
N ALA A 68 -28.86 -17.32 8.34
CA ALA A 68 -28.29 -18.65 8.11
C ALA A 68 -29.21 -19.81 8.54
N LYS A 69 -29.92 -19.70 9.69
CA LYS A 69 -30.76 -20.79 10.20
C LYS A 69 -31.89 -21.20 9.26
N PRO A 70 -32.68 -20.27 8.67
CA PRO A 70 -33.65 -20.61 7.63
C PRO A 70 -32.98 -21.19 6.38
N ALA A 71 -31.80 -20.70 5.99
CA ALA A 71 -31.05 -21.21 4.84
C ALA A 71 -30.59 -22.66 5.03
N PHE A 72 -30.12 -23.03 6.23
CA PHE A 72 -29.77 -24.41 6.57
C PHE A 72 -30.98 -25.35 6.46
N LYS A 73 -32.13 -24.93 7.00
CA LYS A 73 -33.36 -25.71 6.93
C LYS A 73 -33.85 -25.88 5.49
N ALA A 74 -33.90 -24.79 4.72
CA ALA A 74 -34.26 -24.83 3.32
C ALA A 74 -33.34 -25.76 2.51
N ALA A 75 -32.03 -25.70 2.73
CA ALA A 75 -31.09 -26.58 2.05
C ALA A 75 -31.29 -28.06 2.42
N MET A 76 -31.53 -28.35 3.71
CA MET A 76 -31.81 -29.71 4.17
C MET A 76 -33.09 -30.28 3.53
N ASP A 77 -34.15 -29.46 3.46
CA ASP A 77 -35.41 -29.86 2.85
C ASP A 77 -35.26 -30.06 1.34
N ASP A 78 -34.60 -29.13 0.64
CA ASP A 78 -34.35 -29.20 -0.80
C ASP A 78 -33.47 -30.41 -1.18
N VAL A 79 -32.41 -30.69 -0.41
CA VAL A 79 -31.56 -31.87 -0.62
C VAL A 79 -32.35 -33.16 -0.42
N ASN A 80 -33.17 -33.25 0.62
CA ASN A 80 -33.97 -34.45 0.90
C ASN A 80 -35.12 -34.65 -0.11
N ALA A 81 -35.57 -33.59 -0.76
CA ALA A 81 -36.58 -33.65 -1.83
C ALA A 81 -35.98 -34.01 -3.20
N ASP A 82 -34.69 -33.74 -3.43
CA ASP A 82 -34.01 -34.02 -4.69
C ASP A 82 -33.66 -35.51 -4.82
N GLN A 83 -34.26 -36.20 -5.80
CA GLN A 83 -34.00 -37.63 -6.03
C GLN A 83 -32.65 -37.93 -6.71
N THR A 84 -31.94 -36.90 -7.19
CA THR A 84 -30.66 -37.02 -7.90
C THR A 84 -29.46 -37.03 -6.96
N VAL A 85 -29.61 -36.51 -5.74
CA VAL A 85 -28.57 -36.41 -4.72
C VAL A 85 -29.01 -37.20 -3.49
N LEU A 86 -28.10 -37.97 -2.88
CA LEU A 86 -28.37 -38.74 -1.66
C LEU A 86 -29.57 -39.71 -1.76
N LYS A 87 -29.86 -40.23 -2.96
CA LYS A 87 -30.96 -41.19 -3.18
C LYS A 87 -30.93 -42.35 -2.17
N GLY A 88 -31.99 -42.46 -1.36
CA GLY A 88 -32.17 -43.50 -0.34
C GLY A 88 -31.53 -43.17 1.02
N THR A 89 -30.91 -42.01 1.18
CA THR A 89 -30.28 -41.54 2.43
C THR A 89 -30.84 -40.20 2.82
N LYS A 90 -31.42 -40.10 4.02
CA LYS A 90 -31.91 -38.83 4.56
C LYS A 90 -30.77 -38.02 5.20
N LEU A 91 -30.61 -36.77 4.78
CA LEU A 91 -29.71 -35.82 5.42
C LEU A 91 -30.39 -35.19 6.64
N ASN A 92 -29.78 -35.31 7.81
CA ASN A 92 -30.22 -34.65 9.04
C ASN A 92 -29.17 -33.63 9.50
N ILE A 93 -29.61 -32.43 9.88
CA ILE A 93 -28.73 -31.41 10.47
C ILE A 93 -28.99 -31.33 11.98
N VAL A 94 -27.94 -31.59 12.77
CA VAL A 94 -27.94 -31.39 14.23
C VAL A 94 -27.50 -29.95 14.50
N PHE A 95 -28.36 -29.16 15.12
CA PHE A 95 -28.10 -27.74 15.34
C PHE A 95 -27.64 -27.46 16.78
N GLN A 96 -26.58 -26.67 16.93
CA GLN A 96 -26.10 -26.16 18.22
C GLN A 96 -25.91 -24.65 18.19
N ASP A 97 -26.38 -23.98 19.24
CA ASP A 97 -26.28 -22.53 19.40
C ASP A 97 -25.02 -22.15 20.17
N SER A 98 -24.18 -21.28 19.61
CA SER A 98 -23.02 -20.74 20.33
C SER A 98 -23.35 -19.58 21.24
N ASN A 99 -24.54 -18.98 21.15
CA ASN A 99 -24.99 -17.86 21.99
C ASN A 99 -23.96 -16.70 22.10
N CYS A 100 -23.29 -16.37 20.99
CA CYS A 100 -22.22 -15.37 20.91
C CYS A 100 -21.08 -15.53 21.94
N SER A 101 -20.91 -16.72 22.52
CA SER A 101 -19.88 -16.99 23.52
C SER A 101 -18.86 -18.00 23.00
N GLY A 102 -17.58 -17.62 23.07
CA GLY A 102 -16.48 -18.52 22.71
C GLY A 102 -16.50 -19.82 23.53
N PHE A 103 -16.80 -19.72 24.82
CA PHE A 103 -16.85 -20.85 25.74
C PHE A 103 -18.06 -21.76 25.47
N ILE A 104 -19.28 -21.20 25.44
CA ILE A 104 -20.51 -21.98 25.18
C ILE A 104 -20.46 -22.60 23.79
N GLY A 105 -20.00 -21.84 22.78
CA GLY A 105 -19.81 -22.36 21.45
C GLY A 105 -18.82 -23.51 21.37
N THR A 106 -17.74 -23.46 22.16
CA THR A 106 -16.76 -24.57 22.23
C THR A 106 -17.39 -25.82 22.86
N MET A 107 -18.15 -25.66 23.95
CA MET A 107 -18.87 -26.78 24.57
C MET A 107 -19.93 -27.38 23.64
N GLY A 108 -20.71 -26.53 22.97
CA GLY A 108 -21.72 -26.94 22.00
C GLY A 108 -21.12 -27.69 20.82
N ALA A 109 -19.91 -27.34 20.39
CA ALA A 109 -19.18 -28.07 19.37
C ALA A 109 -18.77 -29.48 19.83
N LEU A 110 -18.30 -29.64 21.07
CA LEU A 110 -17.96 -30.96 21.61
C LEU A 110 -19.20 -31.85 21.66
N GLN A 111 -20.32 -31.32 22.16
CA GLN A 111 -21.61 -32.01 22.15
C GLN A 111 -22.08 -32.35 20.72
N LEU A 112 -21.81 -31.49 19.75
CA LEU A 112 -22.11 -31.77 18.34
C LEU A 112 -21.31 -32.96 17.82
N MET A 113 -20.01 -33.04 18.14
CA MET A 113 -19.14 -34.12 17.73
C MET A 113 -19.49 -35.46 18.38
N GLU A 114 -20.06 -35.46 19.59
CA GLU A 114 -20.59 -36.68 20.24
C GLU A 114 -21.74 -37.34 19.44
N THR A 115 -22.44 -36.57 18.59
CA THR A 115 -23.57 -37.09 17.80
C THR A 115 -23.16 -37.82 16.51
N GLN A 116 -21.89 -38.23 16.40
CA GLN A 116 -21.33 -38.97 15.26
C GLN A 116 -21.62 -38.29 13.91
N VAL A 117 -21.39 -36.97 13.85
CA VAL A 117 -21.53 -36.20 12.63
C VAL A 117 -20.41 -36.54 11.65
N VAL A 118 -20.73 -36.65 10.36
CA VAL A 118 -19.73 -36.93 9.31
C VAL A 118 -19.02 -35.68 8.79
N ALA A 119 -19.62 -34.52 9.05
CA ALA A 119 -19.10 -33.19 8.75
C ALA A 119 -19.76 -32.18 9.68
N ALA A 120 -19.09 -31.06 9.94
CA ALA A 120 -19.62 -29.95 10.71
C ALA A 120 -19.60 -28.66 9.88
N ILE A 121 -20.70 -27.91 9.93
CA ILE A 121 -20.84 -26.59 9.30
C ILE A 121 -20.79 -25.51 10.38
N GLY A 122 -19.96 -24.50 10.18
CA GLY A 122 -19.63 -23.49 11.18
C GLY A 122 -18.24 -23.73 11.80
N PRO A 123 -17.89 -23.05 12.90
CA PRO A 123 -18.68 -22.01 13.56
C PRO A 123 -18.74 -20.71 12.77
N GLN A 124 -19.63 -19.80 13.20
CA GLN A 124 -19.70 -18.43 12.70
C GLN A 124 -18.53 -17.56 13.19
N SER A 125 -18.11 -17.73 14.45
CA SER A 125 -17.01 -16.94 15.04
C SER A 125 -15.65 -17.57 14.72
N SER A 126 -14.70 -16.76 14.27
CA SER A 126 -13.32 -17.19 14.05
C SER A 126 -12.64 -17.68 15.33
N GLY A 127 -12.90 -17.06 16.49
CA GLY A 127 -12.37 -17.51 17.77
C GLY A 127 -12.82 -18.94 18.12
N ILE A 128 -14.11 -19.25 17.92
CA ILE A 128 -14.61 -20.63 18.09
C ILE A 128 -13.99 -21.56 17.03
N ALA A 129 -13.81 -21.09 15.79
CA ALA A 129 -13.25 -21.90 14.71
C ALA A 129 -11.83 -22.36 15.05
N HIS A 130 -10.99 -21.50 15.63
CA HIS A 130 -9.65 -21.87 16.09
C HIS A 130 -9.69 -23.00 17.12
N MET A 131 -10.58 -22.90 18.11
CA MET A 131 -10.70 -23.90 19.17
C MET A 131 -11.18 -25.25 18.63
N ILE A 132 -12.22 -25.23 17.79
CA ILE A 132 -12.86 -26.44 17.30
C ILE A 132 -12.11 -27.10 16.17
N SER A 133 -11.25 -26.36 15.46
CA SER A 133 -10.38 -26.95 14.44
C SER A 133 -9.43 -28.01 15.05
N TYR A 134 -8.97 -27.85 16.30
CA TYR A 134 -8.19 -28.89 16.97
C TYR A 134 -8.99 -30.17 17.21
N VAL A 135 -10.25 -30.03 17.63
CA VAL A 135 -11.16 -31.16 17.84
C VAL A 135 -11.47 -31.85 16.51
N ALA A 136 -11.80 -31.06 15.48
CA ALA A 136 -12.08 -31.56 14.14
C ALA A 136 -10.88 -32.32 13.55
N ASN A 137 -9.65 -31.84 13.79
CA ASN A 137 -8.44 -32.55 13.40
C ASN A 137 -8.29 -33.90 14.11
N GLU A 138 -8.50 -33.94 15.43
CA GLU A 138 -8.35 -35.18 16.20
C GLU A 138 -9.43 -36.22 15.81
N LEU A 139 -10.65 -35.77 15.55
CA LEU A 139 -11.77 -36.64 15.18
C LEU A 139 -11.88 -36.88 13.67
N HIS A 140 -10.97 -36.30 12.87
CA HIS A 140 -10.98 -36.33 11.41
C HIS A 140 -12.30 -35.85 10.78
N VAL A 141 -13.03 -34.93 11.42
CA VAL A 141 -14.31 -34.43 10.90
C VAL A 141 -14.07 -33.18 10.04
N PRO A 142 -14.44 -33.16 8.74
CA PRO A 142 -14.36 -31.95 7.92
C PRO A 142 -15.19 -30.81 8.53
N LEU A 143 -14.55 -29.65 8.73
CA LEU A 143 -15.14 -28.46 9.35
C LEU A 143 -15.26 -27.34 8.32
N LEU A 144 -16.48 -27.11 7.82
CA LEU A 144 -16.79 -26.15 6.77
C LEU A 144 -17.35 -24.87 7.39
N SER A 145 -16.57 -23.80 7.45
CA SER A 145 -17.11 -22.54 7.96
C SER A 145 -17.65 -21.64 6.86
N PHE A 146 -18.92 -21.26 7.02
CA PHE A 146 -19.63 -20.31 6.17
C PHE A 146 -19.45 -18.86 6.63
N ALA A 147 -18.82 -18.60 7.78
CA ALA A 147 -18.71 -17.23 8.33
C ALA A 147 -17.42 -16.91 9.11
N ALA A 148 -16.56 -17.88 9.42
CA ALA A 148 -15.25 -17.60 10.03
C ALA A 148 -14.24 -17.19 8.94
N THR A 149 -14.01 -15.89 8.81
CA THR A 149 -13.23 -15.28 7.72
C THR A 149 -11.74 -15.07 8.05
N ASP A 150 -11.30 -15.37 9.28
CA ASP A 150 -9.93 -15.15 9.76
C ASP A 150 -8.87 -15.87 8.90
N PRO A 151 -7.90 -15.14 8.30
CA PRO A 151 -6.91 -15.73 7.41
C PRO A 151 -6.05 -16.83 8.03
N THR A 152 -5.82 -16.80 9.35
CA THR A 152 -4.94 -17.74 10.04
C THR A 152 -5.53 -19.15 10.17
N LEU A 153 -6.85 -19.31 9.96
CA LEU A 153 -7.51 -20.63 9.90
C LEU A 153 -7.09 -21.46 8.67
N SER A 154 -6.48 -20.86 7.65
CA SER A 154 -5.89 -21.59 6.51
C SER A 154 -4.52 -22.23 6.84
N SER A 155 -4.03 -22.08 8.07
CA SER A 155 -2.78 -22.68 8.55
C SER A 155 -2.74 -24.20 8.33
N LEU A 156 -1.53 -24.73 8.13
CA LEU A 156 -1.26 -26.17 8.09
C LEU A 156 -1.64 -26.89 9.40
N GLN A 157 -1.79 -26.14 10.49
CA GLN A 157 -2.28 -26.65 11.76
C GLN A 157 -3.75 -27.10 11.72
N TYR A 158 -4.53 -26.65 10.75
CA TYR A 158 -5.97 -26.95 10.64
C TYR A 158 -6.30 -27.65 9.31
N PRO A 159 -5.80 -28.88 9.08
CA PRO A 159 -6.00 -29.60 7.81
C PRO A 159 -7.47 -29.91 7.50
N TYR A 160 -8.33 -30.10 8.52
CA TYR A 160 -9.75 -30.41 8.33
C TYR A 160 -10.64 -29.15 8.21
N PHE A 161 -10.08 -27.96 8.43
CA PHE A 161 -10.80 -26.71 8.25
C PHE A 161 -10.77 -26.28 6.79
N LEU A 162 -11.94 -25.91 6.26
CA LEU A 162 -12.09 -25.26 4.98
C LEU A 162 -13.16 -24.18 5.04
N ARG A 163 -13.03 -23.19 4.15
CA ARG A 163 -13.87 -21.99 4.20
C ARG A 163 -14.83 -21.94 3.01
N THR A 164 -16.13 -21.97 3.26
CA THR A 164 -17.17 -21.85 2.22
C THR A 164 -17.60 -20.39 1.96
N THR A 165 -17.01 -19.44 2.69
CA THR A 165 -17.12 -17.99 2.48
C THR A 165 -15.81 -17.38 1.93
N GLN A 166 -15.70 -16.05 1.91
CA GLN A 166 -14.48 -15.34 1.50
C GLN A 166 -13.49 -15.20 2.67
N ASN A 167 -12.19 -15.14 2.36
CA ASN A 167 -11.11 -14.96 3.32
C ASN A 167 -10.80 -13.46 3.48
N ASP A 168 -10.71 -12.96 4.73
CA ASP A 168 -10.43 -11.54 5.01
C ASP A 168 -9.08 -11.08 4.47
N TYR A 169 -8.18 -12.02 4.16
CA TYR A 169 -6.95 -11.71 3.46
C TYR A 169 -7.21 -10.88 2.19
N PHE A 170 -8.24 -11.27 1.42
CA PHE A 170 -8.62 -10.57 0.20
C PHE A 170 -9.44 -9.31 0.49
N GLN A 171 -10.24 -9.29 1.55
CA GLN A 171 -10.95 -8.08 1.98
C GLN A 171 -9.98 -6.95 2.35
N MET A 172 -8.93 -7.27 3.11
CA MET A 172 -7.92 -6.30 3.53
C MET A 172 -7.07 -5.81 2.34
N GLN A 173 -6.87 -6.67 1.33
CA GLN A 173 -6.29 -6.24 0.05
C GLN A 173 -7.22 -5.28 -0.71
N ALA A 174 -8.52 -5.56 -0.75
CA ALA A 174 -9.51 -4.68 -1.38
C ALA A 174 -9.54 -3.29 -0.74
N ILE A 175 -9.56 -3.24 0.59
CA ILE A 175 -9.51 -1.99 1.36
C ILE A 175 -8.18 -1.27 1.13
N THR A 176 -7.07 -1.99 1.08
CA THR A 176 -5.74 -1.42 0.80
C THR A 176 -5.65 -0.80 -0.59
N ASP A 177 -6.15 -1.49 -1.62
CA ASP A 177 -6.20 -0.97 -2.98
C ASP A 177 -7.10 0.28 -3.05
N PHE A 178 -8.21 0.29 -2.32
CA PHE A 178 -9.09 1.45 -2.20
C PHE A 178 -8.43 2.66 -1.52
N ILE A 179 -7.72 2.43 -0.42
CA ILE A 179 -6.94 3.47 0.28
C ILE A 179 -5.86 4.04 -0.65
N SER A 180 -5.15 3.17 -1.38
CA SER A 180 -4.13 3.57 -2.35
C SER A 180 -4.72 4.32 -3.54
N TYR A 181 -5.87 3.89 -4.05
CA TYR A 181 -6.61 4.53 -5.15
C TYR A 181 -7.03 5.96 -4.77
N SER A 182 -7.44 6.15 -3.51
CA SER A 182 -7.84 7.45 -2.96
C SER A 182 -6.66 8.35 -2.57
N GLY A 183 -5.42 7.86 -2.67
CA GLY A 183 -4.19 8.62 -2.40
C GLY A 183 -3.81 8.76 -0.93
N TRP A 184 -4.50 8.07 0.00
CA TRP A 184 -4.19 8.15 1.43
C TRP A 184 -3.03 7.24 1.83
N ARG A 185 -2.23 7.72 2.78
CA ARG A 185 -1.00 7.05 3.24
C ARG A 185 -1.06 6.56 4.69
N GLN A 186 -1.96 7.10 5.49
CA GLN A 186 -2.08 6.79 6.91
C GLN A 186 -3.55 6.60 7.28
N VAL A 187 -3.84 5.49 7.95
CA VAL A 187 -5.20 5.14 8.40
C VAL A 187 -5.20 4.75 9.87
N ILE A 188 -6.36 4.85 10.50
CA ILE A 188 -6.62 4.33 11.84
C ILE A 188 -7.47 3.07 11.69
N ALA A 189 -7.03 1.98 12.29
CA ALA A 189 -7.79 0.73 12.29
C ALA A 189 -8.55 0.63 13.62
N ILE A 190 -9.87 0.60 13.56
CA ILE A 190 -10.77 0.32 14.69
C ILE A 190 -11.24 -1.11 14.56
N TYR A 191 -10.98 -1.94 15.56
CA TYR A 191 -11.25 -3.37 15.46
C TYR A 191 -11.68 -3.99 16.78
N VAL A 192 -12.41 -5.11 16.72
CA VAL A 192 -12.77 -5.90 17.90
C VAL A 192 -11.56 -6.71 18.38
N ASP A 193 -11.27 -6.73 19.67
CA ASP A 193 -10.08 -7.38 20.22
C ASP A 193 -10.27 -8.90 20.43
N ASP A 194 -10.54 -9.62 19.34
CA ASP A 194 -10.58 -11.08 19.25
C ASP A 194 -9.67 -11.58 18.11
N GLU A 195 -9.68 -12.90 17.83
CA GLU A 195 -8.89 -13.49 16.74
C GLU A 195 -9.24 -12.87 15.38
N TYR A 196 -10.54 -12.68 15.09
CA TYR A 196 -11.03 -12.07 13.86
C TYR A 196 -10.45 -10.67 13.66
N GLY A 197 -10.64 -9.77 14.64
CA GLY A 197 -10.21 -8.39 14.51
C GLY A 197 -8.69 -8.21 14.52
N ARG A 198 -7.96 -8.89 15.42
CA ARG A 198 -6.48 -8.78 15.50
C ARG A 198 -5.81 -9.29 14.23
N ASN A 199 -6.23 -10.45 13.74
CA ASN A 199 -5.62 -11.06 12.56
C ASN A 199 -5.98 -10.27 11.30
N GLY A 200 -7.22 -9.78 11.16
CA GLY A 200 -7.61 -8.88 10.08
C GLY A 200 -6.78 -7.60 10.04
N VAL A 201 -6.57 -6.94 11.19
CA VAL A 201 -5.72 -5.73 11.28
C VAL A 201 -4.25 -6.03 11.02
N SER A 202 -3.77 -7.22 11.37
CA SER A 202 -2.42 -7.67 11.01
C SER A 202 -2.26 -7.73 9.48
N ILE A 203 -3.19 -8.39 8.78
CA ILE A 203 -3.14 -8.47 7.31
C ILE A 203 -3.30 -7.10 6.66
N LEU A 204 -4.17 -6.24 7.19
CA LEU A 204 -4.30 -4.86 6.71
C LEU A 204 -2.97 -4.10 6.83
N SER A 205 -2.25 -4.27 7.95
CA SER A 205 -0.94 -3.66 8.16
C SER A 205 0.06 -4.09 7.09
N ASP A 206 0.14 -5.39 6.81
CA ASP A 206 1.05 -5.95 5.80
C ASP A 206 0.69 -5.51 4.38
N ALA A 207 -0.61 -5.47 4.07
CA ALA A 207 -1.10 -5.03 2.77
C ALA A 207 -0.78 -3.54 2.54
N LEU A 208 -1.03 -2.67 3.53
CA LEU A 208 -0.71 -1.25 3.45
C LEU A 208 0.79 -1.01 3.28
N ALA A 209 1.63 -1.76 4.01
CA ALA A 209 3.08 -1.63 3.92
C ALA A 209 3.58 -1.87 2.48
N LYS A 210 3.03 -2.87 1.77
CA LYS A 210 3.35 -3.14 0.35
C LYS A 210 3.04 -1.96 -0.57
N LYS A 211 2.10 -1.08 -0.20
CA LYS A 211 1.72 0.13 -0.96
C LYS A 211 2.37 1.42 -0.42
N ARG A 212 3.35 1.31 0.49
CA ARG A 212 3.97 2.45 1.19
C ARG A 212 2.95 3.30 1.97
N SER A 213 1.96 2.63 2.53
CA SER A 213 0.99 3.19 3.47
C SER A 213 1.14 2.48 4.82
N LYS A 214 0.59 3.04 5.90
CA LYS A 214 0.67 2.44 7.24
C LYS A 214 -0.58 2.69 8.07
N ILE A 215 -0.78 1.83 9.06
CA ILE A 215 -1.73 2.09 10.15
C ILE A 215 -1.03 3.02 11.15
N SER A 216 -1.53 4.24 11.31
CA SER A 216 -0.96 5.21 12.27
C SER A 216 -1.34 4.89 13.71
N TYR A 217 -2.51 4.27 13.91
CA TYR A 217 -2.98 3.84 15.22
C TYR A 217 -3.92 2.64 15.11
N LYS A 218 -3.76 1.68 16.02
CA LYS A 218 -4.59 0.47 16.14
C LYS A 218 -5.47 0.64 17.39
N ALA A 219 -6.77 0.85 17.17
CA ALA A 219 -7.76 1.12 18.18
C ALA A 219 -8.59 -0.14 18.45
N ALA A 220 -8.30 -0.82 19.55
CA ALA A 220 -8.96 -2.05 19.94
C ALA A 220 -10.25 -1.77 20.74
N ILE A 221 -11.32 -2.50 20.43
CA ILE A 221 -12.61 -2.49 21.13
C ILE A 221 -12.82 -3.87 21.76
N THR A 222 -13.02 -3.93 23.07
CA THR A 222 -13.37 -5.19 23.74
C THR A 222 -14.67 -5.77 23.17
N PRO A 223 -14.78 -7.08 22.93
CA PRO A 223 -16.06 -7.70 22.55
C PRO A 223 -17.19 -7.31 23.51
N GLY A 224 -18.30 -6.78 22.98
CA GLY A 224 -19.42 -6.31 23.78
C GLY A 224 -19.19 -4.99 24.55
N ALA A 225 -18.20 -4.18 24.14
CA ALA A 225 -17.93 -2.88 24.75
C ALA A 225 -19.18 -1.97 24.79
N ASP A 226 -19.32 -1.24 25.89
CA ASP A 226 -20.38 -0.26 26.08
C ASP A 226 -20.08 1.05 25.32
N SER A 227 -21.10 1.89 25.16
CA SER A 227 -21.01 3.17 24.47
C SER A 227 -19.95 4.09 25.09
N THR A 228 -19.76 4.06 26.41
CA THR A 228 -18.76 4.86 27.12
C THR A 228 -17.33 4.48 26.72
N SER A 229 -17.04 3.18 26.65
CA SER A 229 -15.74 2.69 26.22
C SER A 229 -15.47 3.06 24.76
N ILE A 230 -16.48 2.92 23.89
CA ILE A 230 -16.41 3.32 22.48
C ILE A 230 -16.17 4.84 22.36
N GLU A 231 -16.87 5.66 23.14
CA GLU A 231 -16.69 7.11 23.16
C GLU A 231 -15.26 7.50 23.55
N SER A 232 -14.73 6.94 24.62
CA SER A 232 -13.36 7.21 25.06
C SER A 232 -12.33 6.86 23.98
N LEU A 233 -12.53 5.73 23.28
CA LEU A 233 -11.69 5.30 22.18
C LEU A 233 -11.81 6.27 20.99
N LEU A 234 -13.03 6.65 20.61
CA LEU A 234 -13.29 7.56 19.49
C LEU A 234 -12.71 8.96 19.73
N VAL A 235 -12.81 9.48 20.96
CA VAL A 235 -12.14 10.72 21.37
C VAL A 235 -10.63 10.60 21.19
N SER A 236 -10.03 9.49 21.63
CA SER A 236 -8.58 9.29 21.52
C SER A 236 -8.08 9.25 20.06
N VAL A 237 -8.81 8.58 19.16
CA VAL A 237 -8.44 8.50 17.75
C VAL A 237 -8.74 9.79 17.00
N ASN A 238 -9.71 10.59 17.46
CA ASN A 238 -9.99 11.91 16.89
C ASN A 238 -8.86 12.92 17.19
N LEU A 239 -8.04 12.70 18.23
CA LEU A 239 -6.85 13.52 18.51
C LEU A 239 -5.69 13.25 17.55
N MET A 240 -5.73 12.15 16.79
CA MET A 240 -4.69 11.77 15.83
C MET A 240 -4.76 12.60 14.55
N ALA A 241 -3.72 12.56 13.71
CA ALA A 241 -3.70 13.30 12.46
C ALA A 241 -4.61 12.69 11.37
N SER A 242 -4.64 11.37 11.26
CA SER A 242 -5.45 10.69 10.23
C SER A 242 -6.94 10.83 10.51
N ARG A 243 -7.72 10.96 9.43
CA ARG A 243 -9.19 11.00 9.40
C ARG A 243 -9.77 9.86 8.57
N VAL A 244 -8.94 8.88 8.21
CA VAL A 244 -9.35 7.67 7.48
C VAL A 244 -9.43 6.52 8.47
N TYR A 245 -10.66 6.10 8.77
CA TYR A 245 -10.97 5.05 9.73
C TYR A 245 -11.38 3.78 9.00
N VAL A 246 -10.67 2.68 9.24
CA VAL A 246 -11.06 1.35 8.81
C VAL A 246 -11.70 0.64 9.99
N VAL A 247 -12.96 0.25 9.89
CA VAL A 247 -13.77 -0.33 10.97
C VAL A 247 -14.00 -1.81 10.69
N HIS A 248 -13.30 -2.66 11.43
CA HIS A 248 -13.31 -4.12 11.31
C HIS A 248 -13.79 -4.76 12.63
N VAL A 249 -15.11 -4.83 12.79
CA VAL A 249 -15.79 -5.22 14.02
C VAL A 249 -16.91 -6.21 13.70
N ASN A 250 -17.55 -6.77 14.73
CA ASN A 250 -18.68 -7.67 14.53
C ASN A 250 -19.96 -6.90 14.16
N PRO A 251 -20.86 -7.46 13.32
CA PRO A 251 -22.10 -6.81 12.91
C PRO A 251 -22.96 -6.31 14.08
N ASP A 252 -22.97 -7.06 15.18
CA ASP A 252 -23.82 -6.81 16.34
C ASP A 252 -23.35 -5.62 17.20
N SER A 253 -22.07 -5.22 17.11
CA SER A 253 -21.51 -4.07 17.86
C SER A 253 -21.13 -2.87 16.98
N GLY A 254 -21.04 -3.07 15.66
CA GLY A 254 -20.49 -2.05 14.77
C GLY A 254 -21.33 -0.79 14.61
N LEU A 255 -22.67 -0.88 14.67
CA LEU A 255 -23.54 0.31 14.55
C LEU A 255 -23.39 1.28 15.73
N ASN A 256 -23.06 0.77 16.93
CA ASN A 256 -22.78 1.62 18.09
C ASN A 256 -21.57 2.53 17.85
N VAL A 257 -20.55 2.05 17.11
CA VAL A 257 -19.39 2.88 16.73
C VAL A 257 -19.82 4.09 15.93
N PHE A 258 -20.73 3.92 14.96
CA PHE A 258 -21.23 5.03 14.13
C PHE A 258 -22.18 5.97 14.88
N SER A 259 -23.01 5.43 15.78
CA SER A 259 -23.87 6.23 16.65
C SER A 259 -23.04 7.19 17.52
N VAL A 260 -21.99 6.68 18.17
CA VAL A 260 -21.07 7.50 18.98
C VAL A 260 -20.21 8.40 18.10
N ALA A 261 -19.76 7.95 16.93
CA ALA A 261 -19.02 8.80 16.00
C ALA A 261 -19.85 10.02 15.56
N LYS A 262 -21.17 9.84 15.34
CA LYS A 262 -22.06 10.94 14.99
C LYS A 262 -22.25 11.91 16.15
N SER A 263 -22.45 11.42 17.38
CA SER A 263 -22.58 12.30 18.56
C SER A 263 -21.31 13.13 18.82
N LEU A 264 -20.14 12.59 18.49
CA LEU A 264 -18.85 13.28 18.54
C LEU A 264 -18.56 14.18 17.32
N GLY A 265 -19.49 14.29 16.36
CA GLY A 265 -19.32 15.10 15.14
C GLY A 265 -18.31 14.52 14.13
N MET A 266 -17.94 13.24 14.26
CA MET A 266 -16.97 12.55 13.39
C MET A 266 -17.59 12.01 12.09
N MET A 267 -18.88 12.29 11.84
CA MET A 267 -19.58 12.01 10.58
C MET A 267 -19.71 13.25 9.67
N GLY A 268 -18.88 14.28 9.91
CA GLY A 268 -18.86 15.52 9.14
C GLY A 268 -17.82 15.53 8.01
N ASN A 269 -17.73 16.67 7.32
CA ASN A 269 -16.74 16.89 6.27
C ASN A 269 -15.30 16.67 6.78
N GLY A 270 -14.48 15.98 5.98
CA GLY A 270 -13.08 15.68 6.28
C GLY A 270 -12.84 14.27 6.82
N TYR A 271 -13.89 13.59 7.29
CA TYR A 271 -13.84 12.22 7.78
C TYR A 271 -14.07 11.20 6.66
N VAL A 272 -13.41 10.05 6.78
CA VAL A 272 -13.55 8.92 5.87
C VAL A 272 -13.74 7.67 6.70
N TRP A 273 -14.84 6.96 6.48
CA TRP A 273 -15.18 5.73 7.16
C TRP A 273 -15.27 4.58 6.16
N ILE A 274 -14.46 3.55 6.40
CA ILE A 274 -14.40 2.34 5.59
C ILE A 274 -14.77 1.16 6.49
N ALA A 275 -15.95 0.58 6.28
CA ALA A 275 -16.38 -0.62 7.00
C ALA A 275 -16.07 -1.88 6.20
N THR A 276 -15.82 -2.99 6.90
CA THR A 276 -15.74 -4.30 6.25
C THR A 276 -17.13 -4.87 5.94
N ASP A 277 -17.22 -6.14 5.58
CA ASP A 277 -18.47 -6.82 5.19
C ASP A 277 -19.53 -6.92 6.29
N TRP A 278 -19.15 -6.67 7.55
CA TRP A 278 -20.10 -6.66 8.66
C TRP A 278 -21.21 -5.62 8.45
N LEU A 279 -20.89 -4.46 7.87
CA LEU A 279 -21.86 -3.36 7.74
C LEU A 279 -22.93 -3.67 6.68
N PRO A 280 -22.58 -4.09 5.44
CA PRO A 280 -23.57 -4.56 4.48
C PRO A 280 -24.37 -5.74 5.02
N THR A 281 -23.75 -6.64 5.80
CA THR A 281 -24.45 -7.76 6.44
C THR A 281 -25.52 -7.28 7.42
N ALA A 282 -25.22 -6.27 8.25
CA ALA A 282 -26.19 -5.67 9.16
C ALA A 282 -27.33 -4.98 8.39
N ILE A 283 -26.99 -4.14 7.40
CA ILE A 283 -27.97 -3.41 6.57
C ILE A 283 -28.91 -4.38 5.84
N ASP A 284 -28.38 -5.40 5.16
CA ASP A 284 -29.17 -6.37 4.40
C ASP A 284 -30.09 -7.22 5.29
N SER A 285 -29.73 -7.35 6.58
CA SER A 285 -30.54 -8.07 7.55
C SER A 285 -31.66 -7.22 8.17
N MET A 286 -31.62 -5.90 8.01
CA MET A 286 -32.61 -4.94 8.50
C MET A 286 -33.55 -4.57 7.36
N GLU A 287 -34.72 -5.23 7.25
CA GLU A 287 -35.74 -4.82 6.29
C GLU A 287 -37.08 -4.52 6.98
N PRO A 288 -37.60 -3.26 6.89
CA PRO A 288 -36.99 -2.10 6.22
C PRO A 288 -35.80 -1.53 7.03
N VAL A 289 -34.83 -0.94 6.34
CA VAL A 289 -33.77 -0.21 7.04
C VAL A 289 -34.35 1.09 7.59
N ASP A 290 -34.18 1.34 8.88
CA ASP A 290 -34.69 2.57 9.49
C ASP A 290 -33.94 3.80 8.95
N SER A 291 -34.64 4.93 8.86
CA SER A 291 -34.09 6.18 8.34
C SER A 291 -32.98 6.73 9.24
N GLU A 292 -33.02 6.41 10.54
CA GLU A 292 -32.06 6.87 11.54
C GLU A 292 -30.68 6.25 11.29
N THR A 293 -30.62 4.93 11.07
CA THR A 293 -29.43 4.16 10.73
C THR A 293 -28.84 4.61 9.41
N MET A 294 -29.66 4.90 8.40
CA MET A 294 -29.16 5.47 7.14
C MET A 294 -28.52 6.84 7.34
N ASP A 295 -29.15 7.69 8.15
CA ASP A 295 -28.60 9.00 8.54
C ASP A 295 -27.33 8.86 9.42
N LEU A 296 -27.18 7.79 10.20
CA LEU A 296 -25.94 7.47 10.93
C LEU A 296 -24.78 7.09 9.99
N LEU A 297 -25.10 6.46 8.86
CA LEU A 297 -24.12 5.82 7.97
C LEU A 297 -23.84 6.63 6.69
N GLN A 298 -24.41 7.83 6.57
CA GLN A 298 -24.27 8.67 5.38
C GLN A 298 -22.78 8.89 5.03
N GLY A 299 -22.41 8.50 3.81
CA GLY A 299 -21.07 8.65 3.27
C GLY A 299 -20.07 7.56 3.69
N VAL A 300 -20.48 6.54 4.44
CA VAL A 300 -19.64 5.38 4.76
C VAL A 300 -19.43 4.54 3.49
N VAL A 301 -18.20 4.06 3.30
CA VAL A 301 -17.85 3.10 2.25
C VAL A 301 -17.73 1.72 2.87
N ALA A 302 -18.28 0.70 2.23
CA ALA A 302 -18.28 -0.66 2.74
C ALA A 302 -18.01 -1.71 1.66
N PHE A 303 -17.53 -2.88 2.07
CA PHE A 303 -17.17 -3.97 1.16
C PHE A 303 -18.08 -5.18 1.37
N ARG A 304 -19.00 -5.44 0.44
CA ARG A 304 -19.88 -6.61 0.50
C ARG A 304 -19.27 -7.78 -0.27
N HIS A 305 -19.44 -9.00 0.23
CA HIS A 305 -19.09 -10.20 -0.54
C HIS A 305 -19.81 -10.23 -1.90
N TYR A 306 -19.05 -10.33 -2.98
CA TYR A 306 -19.65 -10.41 -4.31
C TYR A 306 -20.10 -11.83 -4.62
N THR A 307 -21.36 -11.96 -5.02
CA THR A 307 -21.95 -13.21 -5.52
C THR A 307 -22.71 -12.90 -6.81
N ALA A 308 -22.33 -13.56 -7.90
CA ALA A 308 -22.88 -13.33 -9.23
C ALA A 308 -24.41 -13.49 -9.24
N GLU A 309 -25.11 -12.60 -9.95
CA GLU A 309 -26.56 -12.74 -10.13
C GLU A 309 -26.87 -13.94 -11.02
N SER A 310 -27.72 -14.85 -10.52
CA SER A 310 -28.15 -16.05 -11.23
C SER A 310 -29.65 -16.28 -11.04
N SER A 311 -30.25 -17.13 -11.88
CA SER A 311 -31.65 -17.53 -11.70
C SER A 311 -31.87 -18.26 -10.37
N MET A 312 -30.92 -19.12 -9.97
CA MET A 312 -30.96 -19.82 -8.68
C MET A 312 -30.90 -18.84 -7.51
N LYS A 313 -30.01 -17.85 -7.55
CA LYS A 313 -29.91 -16.82 -6.51
C LYS A 313 -31.20 -16.00 -6.38
N ARG A 314 -31.83 -15.63 -7.51
CA ARG A 314 -33.10 -14.90 -7.53
C ARG A 314 -34.25 -15.72 -6.94
N GLN A 315 -34.45 -16.95 -7.42
CA GLN A 315 -35.46 -17.87 -6.89
C GLN A 315 -35.23 -18.21 -5.42
N PHE A 316 -33.98 -18.33 -5.01
CA PHE A 316 -33.63 -18.46 -3.61
C PHE A 316 -34.10 -17.22 -2.87
N LYS A 317 -33.60 -16.03 -3.20
CA LYS A 317 -33.95 -14.77 -2.52
C LYS A 317 -35.46 -14.51 -2.41
N GLU A 318 -36.26 -14.90 -3.41
CA GLU A 318 -37.74 -14.80 -3.39
C GLU A 318 -38.41 -15.56 -2.23
N ARG A 319 -37.75 -16.58 -1.65
CA ARG A 319 -38.28 -17.32 -0.50
C ARG A 319 -38.11 -16.57 0.83
N TRP A 320 -37.29 -15.52 0.86
CA TRP A 320 -37.05 -14.70 2.05
C TRP A 320 -37.95 -13.48 2.00
N LYS A 321 -38.74 -13.30 3.07
CA LYS A 321 -39.57 -12.10 3.24
C LYS A 321 -38.75 -10.92 3.75
N ASN A 322 -37.96 -11.14 4.82
CA ASN A 322 -37.07 -10.17 5.46
C ASN A 322 -35.78 -10.88 5.91
N GLY A 323 -34.70 -10.12 6.16
CA GLY A 323 -33.53 -10.61 6.91
C GLY A 323 -32.57 -11.49 6.11
N PHE A 324 -32.39 -11.18 4.83
CA PHE A 324 -31.53 -11.94 3.91
C PHE A 324 -30.17 -11.25 3.74
N ASN A 325 -29.07 -11.96 3.96
CA ASN A 325 -27.72 -11.45 3.73
C ASN A 325 -26.83 -12.46 2.99
N SER A 326 -25.61 -12.06 2.61
CA SER A 326 -24.70 -12.92 1.84
C SER A 326 -24.33 -14.23 2.55
N TYR A 327 -24.34 -14.26 3.88
CA TYR A 327 -24.01 -15.46 4.65
C TYR A 327 -25.09 -16.54 4.54
N ALA A 328 -26.36 -16.18 4.29
CA ALA A 328 -27.42 -17.15 3.99
C ALA A 328 -27.12 -17.95 2.71
N LEU A 329 -26.54 -17.31 1.69
CA LEU A 329 -26.12 -17.98 0.46
C LEU A 329 -25.02 -19.02 0.75
N TYR A 330 -24.01 -18.64 1.54
CA TYR A 330 -22.92 -19.55 1.91
C TYR A 330 -23.38 -20.69 2.82
N ALA A 331 -24.30 -20.44 3.74
CA ALA A 331 -24.89 -21.46 4.59
C ALA A 331 -25.65 -22.51 3.76
N TYR A 332 -26.51 -22.07 2.84
CA TYR A 332 -27.25 -22.96 1.94
C TYR A 332 -26.32 -23.80 1.07
N ASP A 333 -25.33 -23.15 0.44
CA ASP A 333 -24.37 -23.82 -0.43
C ASP A 333 -23.46 -24.80 0.32
N SER A 334 -23.15 -24.54 1.60
CA SER A 334 -22.34 -25.44 2.44
C SER A 334 -23.04 -26.79 2.66
N VAL A 335 -24.37 -26.78 2.85
CA VAL A 335 -25.17 -28.01 2.97
C VAL A 335 -25.19 -28.76 1.64
N TRP A 336 -25.43 -28.07 0.53
CA TRP A 336 -25.42 -28.68 -0.81
C TRP A 336 -24.07 -29.27 -1.18
N LEU A 337 -22.98 -28.60 -0.82
CA LEU A 337 -21.61 -29.08 -1.01
C LEU A 337 -21.40 -30.40 -0.25
N ILE A 338 -21.78 -30.47 1.03
CA ILE A 338 -21.67 -31.70 1.82
C ILE A 338 -22.57 -32.80 1.25
N ALA A 339 -23.81 -32.48 0.88
CA ALA A 339 -24.74 -33.46 0.32
C ALA A 339 -24.20 -34.10 -0.96
N ARG A 340 -23.65 -33.29 -1.89
CA ARG A 340 -23.02 -33.78 -3.11
C ARG A 340 -21.74 -34.56 -2.82
N ALA A 341 -20.92 -34.11 -1.86
CA ALA A 341 -19.71 -34.81 -1.45
C ALA A 341 -20.03 -36.20 -0.87
N LEU A 342 -21.05 -36.29 -0.02
CA LEU A 342 -21.54 -37.56 0.51
C LEU A 342 -22.13 -38.44 -0.61
N ASP A 343 -22.83 -37.88 -1.59
CA ASP A 343 -23.31 -38.65 -2.74
C ASP A 343 -22.16 -39.27 -3.53
N GLY A 344 -21.09 -38.51 -3.80
CA GLY A 344 -19.86 -39.03 -4.40
C GLY A 344 -19.18 -40.09 -3.54
N PHE A 345 -19.06 -39.84 -2.23
CA PHE A 345 -18.47 -40.77 -1.26
C PHE A 345 -19.17 -42.14 -1.25
N PHE A 346 -20.51 -42.16 -1.30
CA PHE A 346 -21.30 -43.39 -1.36
C PHE A 346 -21.24 -44.08 -2.74
N ARG A 347 -21.11 -43.33 -3.85
CA ARG A 347 -20.92 -43.92 -5.18
C ARG A 347 -19.60 -44.70 -5.30
N GLU A 348 -18.59 -44.32 -4.51
CA GLU A 348 -17.33 -45.06 -4.41
C GLU A 348 -17.40 -46.29 -3.48
N ASN A 349 -18.61 -46.74 -3.09
CA ASN A 349 -18.84 -47.86 -2.16
C ASN A 349 -18.17 -47.67 -0.78
N SER A 350 -18.02 -46.43 -0.33
CA SER A 350 -17.44 -46.12 0.98
C SER A 350 -18.49 -46.26 2.08
N THR A 351 -18.11 -46.86 3.20
CA THR A 351 -18.96 -46.99 4.40
C THR A 351 -18.56 -45.96 5.44
N ILE A 352 -19.52 -45.45 6.21
CA ILE A 352 -19.22 -44.56 7.35
C ILE A 352 -18.92 -45.45 8.56
N THR A 353 -17.72 -45.33 9.13
CA THR A 353 -17.37 -46.01 10.37
C THR A 353 -16.73 -45.06 11.38
N PHE A 354 -16.97 -45.33 12.65
CA PHE A 354 -16.44 -44.56 13.77
C PHE A 354 -15.61 -45.46 14.66
N SER A 355 -14.47 -44.96 15.14
CA SER A 355 -13.61 -45.66 16.09
C SER A 355 -13.34 -44.82 17.32
N ASN A 356 -13.16 -45.48 18.46
CA ASN A 356 -12.81 -44.82 19.70
C ASN A 356 -11.33 -44.44 19.70
N ASP A 357 -10.99 -43.21 20.10
CA ASP A 357 -9.60 -42.83 20.35
C ASP A 357 -9.19 -43.25 21.77
N GLN A 358 -8.26 -44.20 21.87
CA GLN A 358 -7.74 -44.68 23.15
C GLN A 358 -7.04 -43.59 23.98
N ARG A 359 -6.57 -42.50 23.36
CA ARG A 359 -6.00 -41.34 24.05
C ARG A 359 -7.05 -40.58 24.85
N LEU A 360 -8.29 -40.53 24.38
CA LEU A 360 -9.43 -39.86 25.04
C LEU A 360 -9.99 -40.67 26.22
N HIS A 361 -9.67 -41.96 26.31
CA HIS A 361 -10.09 -42.83 27.40
C HIS A 361 -9.15 -42.82 28.64
N LYS A 362 -8.00 -42.12 28.59
CA LYS A 362 -7.01 -42.10 29.68
C LYS A 362 -7.31 -41.12 30.83
N THR A 363 -8.37 -40.33 30.74
CA THR A 363 -8.79 -39.37 31.80
C THR A 363 -9.91 -40.00 32.65
N SER A 364 -9.54 -40.93 33.53
CA SER A 364 -10.46 -41.80 34.25
C SER A 364 -11.11 -41.22 35.52
N ASP A 365 -11.04 -39.91 35.78
CA ASP A 365 -11.60 -39.30 37.01
C ASP A 365 -12.39 -37.99 36.79
N SER A 366 -12.64 -37.57 35.54
CA SER A 366 -13.43 -36.35 35.26
C SER A 366 -14.86 -36.68 34.83
N SER A 367 -15.85 -35.93 35.32
CA SER A 367 -17.28 -35.99 34.96
C SER A 367 -17.60 -35.67 33.49
N ILE A 368 -16.58 -35.37 32.67
CA ILE A 368 -16.71 -35.08 31.24
C ILE A 368 -16.48 -36.39 30.48
N GLN A 369 -17.53 -36.91 29.82
CA GLN A 369 -17.49 -38.16 29.05
C GLN A 369 -16.79 -37.98 27.69
N LEU A 370 -15.53 -37.56 27.67
CA LEU A 370 -14.71 -37.45 26.44
C LEU A 370 -14.56 -38.79 25.70
N SER A 371 -14.83 -39.89 26.38
CA SER A 371 -14.95 -41.25 25.83
C SER A 371 -16.05 -41.43 24.78
N ALA A 372 -17.01 -40.50 24.69
CA ALA A 372 -18.09 -40.53 23.70
C ALA A 372 -17.66 -39.96 22.34
N LEU A 373 -16.53 -39.24 22.27
CA LEU A 373 -16.01 -38.69 21.03
C LEU A 373 -15.33 -39.79 20.22
N ASN A 374 -15.80 -39.96 18.98
CA ASN A 374 -15.29 -40.97 18.06
C ASN A 374 -14.62 -40.33 16.84
N VAL A 375 -13.53 -40.95 16.40
CA VAL A 375 -12.83 -40.59 15.17
C VAL A 375 -13.64 -41.10 13.98
N PHE A 376 -13.88 -40.21 13.01
CA PHE A 376 -14.46 -40.59 11.73
C PHE A 376 -13.37 -41.16 10.83
N ASN A 377 -13.36 -42.49 10.64
CA ASN A 377 -12.25 -43.19 10.00
C ASN A 377 -12.04 -42.75 8.53
N GLU A 378 -13.12 -42.51 7.80
CA GLU A 378 -13.09 -42.10 6.40
C GLU A 378 -13.10 -40.57 6.21
N GLY A 379 -12.88 -39.81 7.28
CA GLY A 379 -12.92 -38.34 7.27
C GLY A 379 -11.96 -37.67 6.29
N GLU A 380 -10.72 -38.16 6.20
CA GLU A 380 -9.75 -37.64 5.22
C GLU A 380 -10.21 -37.87 3.77
N LYS A 381 -10.86 -39.03 3.52
CA LYS A 381 -11.41 -39.35 2.19
C LYS A 381 -12.56 -38.40 1.85
N LEU A 382 -13.49 -38.18 2.78
CA LEU A 382 -14.58 -37.23 2.58
C LEU A 382 -14.04 -35.81 2.34
N LEU A 383 -13.04 -35.37 3.11
CA LEU A 383 -12.39 -34.08 2.93
C LEU A 383 -11.79 -33.92 1.51
N LYS A 384 -11.09 -34.94 1.01
CA LYS A 384 -10.53 -34.94 -0.36
C LYS A 384 -11.63 -34.80 -1.42
N ILE A 385 -12.76 -35.50 -1.23
CA ILE A 385 -13.91 -35.38 -2.13
C ILE A 385 -14.47 -33.96 -2.08
N ILE A 386 -14.66 -33.38 -0.90
CA ILE A 386 -15.16 -32.01 -0.72
C ILE A 386 -14.25 -30.99 -1.43
N LEU A 387 -12.93 -31.09 -1.25
CA LEU A 387 -11.96 -30.19 -1.88
C LEU A 387 -11.90 -30.37 -3.41
N GLY A 388 -12.16 -31.58 -3.91
CA GLY A 388 -12.24 -31.88 -5.33
C GLY A 388 -13.56 -31.50 -6.00
N MET A 389 -14.58 -31.07 -5.25
CA MET A 389 -15.86 -30.68 -5.81
C MET A 389 -15.76 -29.40 -6.64
N ASN A 390 -16.35 -29.43 -7.83
CA ASN A 390 -16.58 -28.26 -8.67
C ASN A 390 -18.06 -28.22 -9.06
N HIS A 391 -18.78 -27.24 -8.52
CA HIS A 391 -20.19 -27.05 -8.85
C HIS A 391 -20.60 -25.59 -8.72
N THR A 392 -21.76 -25.24 -9.26
CA THR A 392 -22.36 -23.92 -9.08
C THR A 392 -23.50 -24.00 -8.08
N GLY A 393 -23.46 -23.14 -7.07
CA GLY A 393 -24.49 -22.96 -6.04
C GLY A 393 -25.17 -21.58 -6.16
N VAL A 394 -25.97 -21.21 -5.15
CA VAL A 394 -26.66 -19.90 -5.12
C VAL A 394 -25.70 -18.73 -4.95
N SER A 395 -24.52 -18.96 -4.36
CA SER A 395 -23.44 -17.98 -4.25
C SER A 395 -22.53 -17.91 -5.48
N GLY A 396 -22.78 -18.71 -6.52
CA GLY A 396 -21.97 -18.81 -7.72
C GLY A 396 -21.09 -20.08 -7.76
N PRO A 397 -20.01 -20.10 -8.56
CA PRO A 397 -19.09 -21.24 -8.63
C PRO A 397 -18.41 -21.52 -7.29
N ILE A 398 -18.36 -22.79 -6.91
CA ILE A 398 -17.72 -23.29 -5.68
C ILE A 398 -16.59 -24.21 -6.07
N GLN A 399 -15.38 -23.74 -5.80
CA GLN A 399 -14.12 -24.44 -6.00
C GLN A 399 -13.14 -23.95 -4.93
N PHE A 400 -12.27 -24.85 -4.47
CA PHE A 400 -11.26 -24.55 -3.46
C PHE A 400 -9.85 -24.49 -4.07
N ASP A 401 -9.01 -23.63 -3.50
CA ASP A 401 -7.58 -23.59 -3.78
C ASP A 401 -6.79 -24.56 -2.87
N SER A 402 -5.46 -24.55 -2.99
CA SER A 402 -4.56 -25.36 -2.17
C SER A 402 -4.59 -25.01 -0.68
N GLU A 403 -5.06 -23.82 -0.31
CA GLU A 403 -5.20 -23.35 1.07
C GLU A 403 -6.61 -23.59 1.63
N ARG A 404 -7.45 -24.33 0.88
CA ARG A 404 -8.83 -24.68 1.25
C ARG A 404 -9.74 -23.45 1.35
N ASN A 405 -9.41 -22.39 0.61
CA ASN A 405 -10.22 -21.18 0.45
C ASN A 405 -10.94 -21.19 -0.90
N ARG A 406 -12.02 -20.40 -1.02
CA ARG A 406 -12.71 -20.23 -2.30
C ARG A 406 -11.83 -19.51 -3.33
N VAL A 407 -11.84 -20.02 -4.55
CA VAL A 407 -11.17 -19.41 -5.70
C VAL A 407 -11.95 -18.16 -6.18
N ASN A 408 -11.24 -17.21 -6.80
CA ASN A 408 -11.79 -15.98 -7.36
C ASN A 408 -12.52 -15.08 -6.33
N PRO A 409 -11.83 -14.65 -5.26
CA PRO A 409 -12.40 -13.73 -4.29
C PRO A 409 -12.74 -12.39 -4.94
N ALA A 410 -13.95 -11.91 -4.66
CA ALA A 410 -14.44 -10.63 -5.16
C ALA A 410 -15.38 -9.95 -4.16
N TYR A 411 -15.38 -8.62 -4.21
CA TYR A 411 -16.19 -7.76 -3.33
C TYR A 411 -16.88 -6.67 -4.15
N GLU A 412 -18.08 -6.29 -3.71
CA GLU A 412 -18.72 -5.05 -4.14
C GLU A 412 -18.24 -3.92 -3.26
N VAL A 413 -17.89 -2.78 -3.87
CA VAL A 413 -17.63 -1.54 -3.15
C VAL A 413 -18.94 -0.76 -3.10
N LEU A 414 -19.44 -0.53 -1.89
CA LEU A 414 -20.69 0.16 -1.62
C LEU A 414 -20.42 1.51 -0.95
N ASN A 415 -21.24 2.50 -1.26
CA ASN A 415 -21.28 3.78 -0.60
C ASN A 415 -22.69 4.02 -0.08
N VAL A 416 -22.84 4.30 1.20
CA VAL A 416 -24.16 4.54 1.82
C VAL A 416 -24.60 5.97 1.53
N GLU A 417 -25.73 6.12 0.83
CA GLU A 417 -26.28 7.41 0.39
C GLU A 417 -27.81 7.42 0.56
N GLY A 418 -28.32 8.41 1.30
CA GLY A 418 -29.75 8.72 1.39
C GLY A 418 -30.56 7.54 1.93
N SER A 419 -31.23 6.82 1.03
CA SER A 419 -32.14 5.73 1.37
C SER A 419 -31.50 4.33 1.42
N GLY A 420 -30.21 4.18 1.08
CA GLY A 420 -29.59 2.85 1.08
C GLY A 420 -28.15 2.77 0.57
N PRO A 421 -27.56 1.56 0.57
CA PRO A 421 -26.25 1.33 0.00
C PRO A 421 -26.29 1.37 -1.53
N ARG A 422 -25.51 2.27 -2.13
CA ARG A 422 -25.28 2.36 -3.58
C ARG A 422 -23.97 1.68 -3.95
N ARG A 423 -24.02 0.72 -4.88
CA ARG A 423 -22.79 0.10 -5.41
C ARG A 423 -22.02 1.08 -6.30
N VAL A 424 -20.76 1.32 -5.97
CA VAL A 424 -19.85 2.21 -6.72
C VAL A 424 -18.82 1.45 -7.55
N GLY A 425 -18.70 0.13 -7.36
CA GLY A 425 -17.90 -0.74 -8.21
C GLY A 425 -17.66 -2.10 -7.58
N TYR A 426 -16.64 -2.77 -8.06
CA TYR A 426 -16.20 -4.10 -7.65
C TYR A 426 -14.70 -4.09 -7.37
N TRP A 427 -14.27 -5.08 -6.60
CA TRP A 427 -12.87 -5.44 -6.46
C TRP A 427 -12.72 -6.95 -6.67
N SER A 428 -11.66 -7.37 -7.34
CA SER A 428 -11.23 -8.78 -7.35
C SER A 428 -9.71 -8.87 -7.33
N ASN A 429 -9.16 -9.99 -6.86
CA ASN A 429 -7.71 -10.22 -6.91
C ASN A 429 -7.15 -10.26 -8.35
N HIS A 430 -8.02 -10.44 -9.36
CA HIS A 430 -7.67 -10.52 -10.77
C HIS A 430 -7.57 -9.14 -11.44
N SER A 431 -8.42 -8.19 -11.05
CA SER A 431 -8.57 -6.88 -11.72
C SER A 431 -8.27 -5.67 -10.83
N GLY A 432 -8.20 -5.83 -9.51
CA GLY A 432 -8.31 -4.70 -8.59
C GLY A 432 -9.68 -4.03 -8.69
N LEU A 433 -9.74 -2.72 -8.45
CA LEU A 433 -10.97 -1.92 -8.47
C LEU A 433 -11.50 -1.71 -9.90
N SER A 434 -12.77 -2.02 -10.14
CA SER A 434 -13.39 -1.94 -11.46
C SER A 434 -14.87 -1.61 -11.38
N VAL A 435 -15.41 -0.95 -12.40
CA VAL A 435 -16.87 -0.78 -12.59
C VAL A 435 -17.51 -1.94 -13.37
N VAL A 436 -16.68 -2.77 -14.00
CA VAL A 436 -17.10 -3.97 -14.74
C VAL A 436 -17.11 -5.18 -13.80
N THR A 437 -18.09 -6.07 -13.98
CA THR A 437 -18.24 -7.26 -13.13
C THR A 437 -17.03 -8.21 -13.24
N PRO A 438 -16.68 -8.91 -12.16
CA PRO A 438 -15.52 -9.81 -12.13
C PRO A 438 -15.54 -10.91 -13.21
N GLU A 439 -16.69 -11.50 -13.53
CA GLU A 439 -16.80 -12.62 -14.48
C GLU A 439 -16.35 -12.24 -15.89
N THR A 440 -16.69 -11.02 -16.30
CA THR A 440 -16.27 -10.48 -17.60
C THR A 440 -14.75 -10.34 -17.67
N LEU A 441 -14.11 -10.06 -16.53
CA LEU A 441 -12.67 -9.82 -16.45
C LEU A 441 -11.87 -11.10 -16.28
N TYR A 442 -12.43 -12.16 -15.69
CA TYR A 442 -11.77 -13.47 -15.60
C TYR A 442 -11.48 -14.10 -16.97
N SER A 443 -12.21 -13.71 -18.02
CA SER A 443 -11.93 -14.12 -19.41
C SER A 443 -10.69 -13.46 -20.03
N LYS A 444 -10.16 -12.40 -19.39
CA LYS A 444 -9.01 -11.60 -19.84
C LYS A 444 -7.79 -11.89 -18.96
N PRO A 445 -6.56 -11.60 -19.44
CA PRO A 445 -5.38 -11.72 -18.60
C PRO A 445 -5.50 -10.85 -17.33
N PRO A 446 -5.02 -11.33 -16.16
CA PRO A 446 -5.05 -10.57 -14.92
C PRO A 446 -4.38 -9.21 -15.08
N ASN A 447 -5.00 -8.16 -14.57
CA ASN A 447 -4.51 -6.79 -14.71
C ASN A 447 -4.95 -5.92 -13.53
N THR A 448 -4.04 -5.73 -12.58
CA THR A 448 -4.26 -4.95 -11.35
C THR A 448 -3.59 -3.56 -11.41
N SER A 449 -3.19 -3.11 -12.60
CA SER A 449 -2.52 -1.82 -12.80
C SER A 449 -3.39 -0.66 -12.35
N THR A 450 -2.79 0.30 -11.64
CA THR A 450 -3.47 1.51 -11.13
C THR A 450 -4.13 2.33 -12.24
N ALA A 451 -3.59 2.31 -13.46
CA ALA A 451 -4.16 3.02 -14.61
C ALA A 451 -5.55 2.49 -15.06
N ASN A 452 -5.85 1.22 -14.75
CA ASN A 452 -7.12 0.58 -15.10
C ASN A 452 -8.13 0.59 -13.96
N GLN A 453 -7.72 1.00 -12.76
CA GLN A 453 -8.59 1.04 -11.59
C GLN A 453 -9.61 2.16 -11.73
N ARG A 454 -10.90 1.83 -11.57
CA ARG A 454 -12.00 2.79 -11.71
C ARG A 454 -13.14 2.45 -10.77
N LEU A 455 -13.70 3.47 -10.13
CA LEU A 455 -14.95 3.41 -9.36
C LEU A 455 -15.86 4.57 -9.80
N HIS A 456 -17.17 4.40 -9.61
CA HIS A 456 -18.12 5.50 -9.70
C HIS A 456 -17.89 6.51 -8.57
N GLY A 457 -18.44 7.72 -8.72
CA GLY A 457 -18.30 8.78 -7.71
C GLY A 457 -18.78 8.32 -6.33
N ILE A 458 -18.06 8.75 -5.30
CA ILE A 458 -18.35 8.43 -3.89
C ILE A 458 -18.75 9.73 -3.21
N ILE A 459 -19.82 9.66 -2.41
CA ILE A 459 -20.22 10.72 -1.52
C ILE A 459 -19.65 10.40 -0.14
N TRP A 460 -18.97 11.37 0.44
CA TRP A 460 -18.32 11.25 1.73
C TRP A 460 -19.17 11.90 2.81
N PRO A 461 -18.86 11.62 4.09
CA PRO A 461 -19.52 12.28 5.22
C PRO A 461 -19.52 13.81 5.06
N GLY A 462 -20.63 14.46 5.42
CA GLY A 462 -20.88 15.88 5.12
C GLY A 462 -21.29 16.19 3.68
N GLU A 463 -21.78 15.19 2.93
CA GLU A 463 -22.33 15.32 1.57
C GLU A 463 -21.34 15.87 0.53
N VAL A 464 -20.05 15.63 0.73
CA VAL A 464 -19.00 16.09 -0.20
C VAL A 464 -18.69 15.02 -1.24
N THR A 465 -18.49 15.42 -2.49
CA THR A 465 -18.18 14.51 -3.61
C THR A 465 -16.68 14.40 -3.89
N LYS A 466 -15.89 15.38 -3.44
CA LYS A 466 -14.42 15.34 -3.56
C LYS A 466 -13.86 14.45 -2.44
N PRO A 467 -12.92 13.54 -2.74
CA PRO A 467 -12.27 12.73 -1.72
C PRO A 467 -11.64 13.63 -0.64
N PRO A 468 -11.98 13.42 0.65
CA PRO A 468 -11.37 14.16 1.73
C PRO A 468 -9.86 13.99 1.72
N ARG A 469 -9.16 14.99 2.25
CA ARG A 469 -7.69 14.92 2.40
C ARG A 469 -7.25 13.70 3.22
N GLY A 470 -8.11 13.21 4.12
CA GLY A 470 -7.86 12.04 4.95
C GLY A 470 -6.95 12.31 6.15
N TRP A 471 -6.58 13.57 6.39
CA TRP A 471 -5.82 13.97 7.58
C TRP A 471 -6.03 15.45 7.91
N VAL A 472 -5.82 15.77 9.18
CA VAL A 472 -5.74 17.13 9.73
C VAL A 472 -4.48 17.27 10.56
N PHE A 473 -4.06 18.51 10.83
CA PHE A 473 -3.02 18.73 11.83
C PHE A 473 -3.54 18.26 13.18
N PRO A 474 -2.82 17.38 13.88
CA PRO A 474 -3.26 16.94 15.20
C PRO A 474 -3.30 18.15 16.13
N ASN A 475 -4.29 18.21 17.03
CA ASN A 475 -4.40 19.28 18.03
C ASN A 475 -3.18 19.30 18.98
N ASN A 476 -2.51 18.15 19.13
CA ASN A 476 -1.23 17.99 19.83
C ASN A 476 -0.03 17.98 18.88
N GLY A 477 -0.14 18.62 17.70
CA GLY A 477 0.88 18.63 16.67
C GLY A 477 2.20 19.15 17.21
N LYS A 478 3.21 18.26 17.25
CA LYS A 478 4.57 18.66 17.58
C LYS A 478 5.01 19.70 16.54
N PRO A 479 5.47 20.89 16.97
CA PRO A 479 5.98 21.88 16.04
C PRO A 479 7.18 21.31 15.29
N LEU A 480 7.26 21.58 14.00
CA LEU A 480 8.38 21.15 13.16
C LEU A 480 9.69 21.67 13.75
N LYS A 481 10.66 20.77 13.96
CA LYS A 481 12.02 21.13 14.36
C LYS A 481 12.81 21.51 13.12
N ILE A 482 12.92 22.80 12.87
CA ILE A 482 13.60 23.35 11.69
C ILE A 482 15.05 23.67 12.08
N ALA A 483 16.00 22.95 11.48
CA ALA A 483 17.40 23.24 11.64
C ALA A 483 17.83 24.41 10.76
N VAL A 484 18.47 25.40 11.37
CA VAL A 484 18.90 26.64 10.72
C VAL A 484 20.42 26.83 10.91
N PRO A 485 21.23 26.87 9.84
CA PRO A 485 22.68 27.00 9.93
C PRO A 485 23.12 28.30 10.65
N ASN A 486 23.78 28.17 11.81
CA ASN A 486 24.33 29.30 12.56
C ASN A 486 25.73 29.67 12.05
N ARG A 487 25.77 30.32 10.90
CA ARG A 487 26.99 30.66 10.17
C ARG A 487 27.63 31.99 10.59
N VAL A 488 28.92 32.14 10.30
CA VAL A 488 29.69 33.37 10.59
C VAL A 488 29.82 34.26 9.36
N SER A 489 29.90 33.67 8.17
CA SER A 489 29.92 34.39 6.88
C SER A 489 28.53 34.52 6.27
N TYR A 490 28.30 35.52 5.40
CA TYR A 490 27.06 35.67 4.62
C TYR A 490 25.79 35.63 5.49
N LYS A 491 25.76 36.46 6.53
CA LYS A 491 24.68 36.54 7.53
C LYS A 491 23.34 37.03 6.95
N ASP A 492 23.36 37.61 5.76
CA ASP A 492 22.17 38.08 5.05
C ASP A 492 21.29 36.91 4.57
N TYR A 493 21.88 35.74 4.28
CA TYR A 493 21.14 34.55 3.88
C TYR A 493 20.45 33.87 5.06
N VAL A 494 21.21 33.67 6.15
CA VAL A 494 20.73 33.06 7.39
C VAL A 494 21.61 33.54 8.54
N SER A 495 21.00 34.03 9.61
CA SER A 495 21.68 34.35 10.86
C SER A 495 20.77 34.25 12.08
N LYS A 496 21.38 34.17 13.26
CA LYS A 496 20.68 34.31 14.54
C LYS A 496 20.13 35.72 14.70
N ASP A 497 18.87 35.83 15.13
CA ASP A 497 18.26 37.09 15.53
C ASP A 497 17.97 37.14 17.04
N LYS A 498 17.80 38.34 17.57
CA LYS A 498 17.42 38.57 18.98
C LYS A 498 15.91 38.56 19.17
N ASN A 499 15.14 38.90 18.14
CA ASN A 499 13.68 38.93 18.18
C ASN A 499 13.11 37.54 17.80
N PRO A 500 11.91 37.17 18.30
CA PRO A 500 11.20 35.99 17.81
C PRO A 500 10.99 36.09 16.29
N PRO A 501 11.22 35.01 15.51
CA PRO A 501 11.35 33.62 15.95
C PRO A 501 12.80 33.17 16.28
N GLY A 502 13.75 34.09 16.45
CA GLY A 502 15.14 33.82 16.86
C GLY A 502 16.12 33.61 15.69
N VAL A 503 15.62 33.71 14.46
CA VAL A 503 16.38 33.56 13.21
C VAL A 503 15.92 34.61 12.19
N ARG A 504 16.82 35.02 11.29
CA ARG A 504 16.53 35.96 10.20
C ARG A 504 17.38 35.66 8.96
N GLY A 505 16.95 36.16 7.81
CA GLY A 505 17.71 36.14 6.57
C GLY A 505 16.88 35.67 5.38
N TYR A 506 17.41 35.88 4.17
CA TYR A 506 16.70 35.62 2.92
C TYR A 506 16.08 34.21 2.83
N CYS A 507 16.79 33.17 3.26
CA CYS A 507 16.27 31.80 3.18
C CYS A 507 15.11 31.55 4.17
N ILE A 508 15.11 32.26 5.31
CA ILE A 508 14.00 32.21 6.27
C ILE A 508 12.78 32.93 5.69
N ASP A 509 12.97 34.10 5.11
CA ASP A 509 11.87 34.90 4.54
C ASP A 509 11.17 34.14 3.39
N VAL A 510 11.94 33.48 2.52
CA VAL A 510 11.41 32.62 1.45
C VAL A 510 10.63 31.43 2.02
N PHE A 511 11.13 30.81 3.10
CA PHE A 511 10.45 29.70 3.76
C PHE A 511 9.15 30.14 4.43
N GLU A 512 9.14 31.32 5.07
CA GLU A 512 7.94 31.88 5.67
C GLU A 512 6.88 32.24 4.64
N ALA A 513 7.29 32.89 3.54
CA ALA A 513 6.39 33.16 2.42
C ALA A 513 5.79 31.87 1.84
N ALA A 514 6.58 30.79 1.72
CA ALA A 514 6.09 29.50 1.25
C ALA A 514 5.05 28.88 2.21
N ILE A 515 5.22 29.07 3.52
CA ILE A 515 4.28 28.55 4.51
C ILE A 515 3.01 29.39 4.58
N GLU A 516 3.10 30.72 4.43
CA GLU A 516 1.93 31.61 4.39
C GLU A 516 0.99 31.28 3.22
N LEU A 517 1.52 30.73 2.12
CA LEU A 517 0.73 30.23 1.00
C LEU A 517 0.05 28.88 1.26
N LEU A 518 0.39 28.19 2.35
CA LEU A 518 -0.27 26.95 2.72
C LEU A 518 -1.66 27.27 3.30
N PRO A 519 -2.70 26.51 2.92
CA PRO A 519 -4.07 26.75 3.41
C PRO A 519 -4.27 26.33 4.88
N TYR A 520 -3.19 26.21 5.66
CA TYR A 520 -3.20 25.71 7.02
C TYR A 520 -2.00 26.24 7.83
N PRO A 521 -2.16 26.41 9.16
CA PRO A 521 -1.06 26.81 10.03
C PRO A 521 -0.07 25.65 10.21
N VAL A 522 1.22 25.94 10.13
CA VAL A 522 2.31 24.97 10.38
C VAL A 522 3.10 25.45 11.61
N PRO A 523 2.83 24.90 12.80
CA PRO A 523 3.63 25.18 13.99
C PRO A 523 5.08 24.73 13.77
N ARG A 524 6.04 25.58 14.10
CA ARG A 524 7.45 25.37 13.82
C ARG A 524 8.32 26.04 14.86
N ASN A 525 9.43 25.37 15.17
CA ASN A 525 10.46 25.85 16.07
C ASN A 525 11.79 25.85 15.31
N TYR A 526 12.42 27.02 15.24
CA TYR A 526 13.74 27.16 14.63
C TYR A 526 14.83 26.82 15.65
N ILE A 527 15.73 25.93 15.27
CA ILE A 527 16.84 25.46 16.08
C ILE A 527 18.14 25.76 15.34
N LEU A 528 19.00 26.56 15.96
CA LEU A 528 20.29 26.93 15.40
C LEU A 528 21.24 25.74 15.38
N TYR A 529 21.85 25.49 14.22
CA TYR A 529 22.78 24.39 13.99
C TYR A 529 24.21 24.90 13.83
N GLY A 530 25.11 24.48 14.72
CA GLY A 530 26.52 24.89 14.76
C GLY A 530 26.88 25.80 15.93
N ASP A 531 28.19 26.01 16.13
CA ASP A 531 28.76 26.70 17.30
C ASP A 531 28.74 28.24 17.20
N GLY A 532 28.37 28.80 16.04
CA GLY A 532 28.39 30.24 15.76
C GLY A 532 29.78 30.86 15.70
N LYS A 533 30.84 30.05 15.75
CA LYS A 533 32.25 30.48 15.63
C LYS A 533 32.85 30.05 14.30
N LYS A 534 32.37 28.96 13.71
CA LYS A 534 32.72 28.49 12.37
C LYS A 534 31.44 28.20 11.58
N ASN A 535 31.57 28.18 10.26
CA ASN A 535 30.45 27.76 9.41
C ASN A 535 30.16 26.27 9.65
N PRO A 536 28.89 25.89 9.88
CA PRO A 536 28.52 24.50 10.11
C PRO A 536 28.71 23.64 8.86
N SER A 537 28.96 22.34 9.06
CA SER A 537 28.99 21.38 7.94
C SER A 537 27.55 21.06 7.51
N TYR A 538 27.24 21.28 6.23
CA TYR A 538 25.94 20.90 5.69
C TYR A 538 25.77 19.39 5.56
N ASP A 539 26.86 18.62 5.45
CA ASP A 539 26.75 17.16 5.37
C ASP A 539 26.36 16.56 6.73
N SER A 540 26.86 17.13 7.84
CA SER A 540 26.43 16.71 9.18
C SER A 540 24.99 17.12 9.46
N LEU A 541 24.61 18.33 9.04
CA LEU A 541 23.23 18.81 9.15
C LEU A 541 22.25 17.86 8.44
N ILE A 542 22.59 17.42 7.24
CA ILE A 542 21.77 16.48 6.47
C ILE A 542 21.72 15.12 7.17
N ASN A 543 22.83 14.61 7.70
CA ASN A 543 22.82 13.36 8.46
C ASN A 543 21.92 13.45 9.70
N ASP A 544 21.86 14.60 10.37
CA ASP A 544 20.99 14.79 11.53
C ASP A 544 19.51 14.88 11.13
N VAL A 545 19.19 15.35 9.92
CA VAL A 545 17.85 15.24 9.34
C VAL A 545 17.51 13.78 9.02
N VAL A 546 18.45 13.02 8.44
CA VAL A 546 18.27 11.58 8.15
C VAL A 546 18.08 10.76 9.44
N ALA A 547 18.72 11.18 10.54
CA ALA A 547 18.60 10.55 11.84
C ALA A 547 17.35 10.99 12.64
N ASP A 548 16.36 11.64 12.00
CA ASP A 548 15.14 12.17 12.61
C ASP A 548 15.38 13.11 13.82
N SER A 549 16.57 13.74 13.89
CA SER A 549 16.85 14.74 14.94
C SER A 549 16.19 16.08 14.63
N PHE A 550 16.06 16.40 13.33
CA PHE A 550 15.37 17.56 12.80
C PHE A 550 14.42 17.12 11.68
N ASP A 551 13.25 17.76 11.59
CA ASP A 551 12.25 17.40 10.58
C ASP A 551 12.56 18.06 9.22
N VAL A 552 13.14 19.27 9.24
CA VAL A 552 13.45 20.08 8.05
C VAL A 552 14.72 20.89 8.30
N ALA A 553 15.52 21.13 7.25
CA ALA A 553 16.63 22.08 7.29
C ALA A 553 16.38 23.25 6.32
N VAL A 554 16.54 24.49 6.80
CA VAL A 554 16.34 25.71 6.00
C VAL A 554 17.62 26.53 5.96
N GLY A 555 18.14 26.78 4.76
CA GLY A 555 19.33 27.61 4.54
C GLY A 555 19.81 27.58 3.10
N ASP A 556 20.98 28.15 2.85
CA ASP A 556 21.67 28.16 1.54
C ASP A 556 22.32 26.80 1.22
N ILE A 557 21.55 25.72 1.35
CA ILE A 557 22.05 24.36 1.19
C ILE A 557 22.12 24.02 -0.29
N THR A 558 23.34 23.83 -0.80
CA THR A 558 23.55 23.41 -2.20
C THR A 558 23.04 21.98 -2.40
N ILE A 559 22.17 21.81 -3.40
CA ILE A 559 21.68 20.51 -3.85
C ILE A 559 22.81 19.82 -4.61
N THR A 560 23.25 18.66 -4.14
CA THR A 560 24.27 17.84 -4.80
C THR A 560 23.76 16.40 -4.97
N THR A 561 24.25 15.70 -5.98
CA THR A 561 23.83 14.31 -6.29
C THR A 561 24.03 13.34 -5.15
N ASN A 562 25.01 13.59 -4.26
CA ASN A 562 25.22 12.74 -3.09
C ASN A 562 24.12 12.97 -2.04
N ARG A 563 23.75 14.23 -1.79
CA ARG A 563 22.74 14.60 -0.78
C ARG A 563 21.33 14.14 -1.17
N THR A 564 20.99 14.21 -2.47
CA THR A 564 19.68 13.76 -2.99
C THR A 564 19.43 12.25 -2.84
N ARG A 565 20.45 11.46 -2.49
CA ARG A 565 20.29 10.03 -2.19
C ARG A 565 19.80 9.77 -0.77
N PHE A 566 19.97 10.73 0.13
CA PHE A 566 19.68 10.59 1.55
C PHE A 566 18.47 11.41 2.00
N VAL A 567 18.24 12.58 1.37
CA VAL A 567 17.12 13.48 1.70
C VAL A 567 16.45 14.01 0.43
N ASP A 568 15.17 14.30 0.56
CA ASP A 568 14.39 14.99 -0.48
C ASP A 568 14.61 16.51 -0.39
N PHE A 569 14.74 17.16 -1.55
CA PHE A 569 14.88 18.61 -1.67
C PHE A 569 13.66 19.23 -2.34
N THR A 570 13.38 20.48 -2.01
CA THR A 570 12.46 21.32 -2.79
C THR A 570 13.07 21.65 -4.16
N GLN A 571 12.27 22.23 -5.05
CA GLN A 571 12.86 22.91 -6.20
C GLN A 571 13.81 24.03 -5.73
N PRO A 572 14.93 24.25 -6.43
CA PRO A 572 15.85 25.32 -6.09
C PRO A 572 15.17 26.68 -6.27
N PHE A 573 15.21 27.51 -5.23
CA PHE A 573 14.64 28.87 -5.24
C PHE A 573 15.67 29.93 -5.68
N ILE A 574 16.94 29.55 -5.79
CA ILE A 574 18.04 30.38 -6.30
C ILE A 574 18.91 29.50 -7.21
N GLU A 575 19.26 30.01 -8.38
CA GLU A 575 20.23 29.35 -9.26
C GLU A 575 21.65 29.52 -8.70
N SER A 576 22.41 28.42 -8.64
CA SER A 576 23.82 28.47 -8.24
C SER A 576 24.73 28.61 -9.46
N GLY A 577 25.61 29.61 -9.45
CA GLY A 577 26.59 29.86 -10.50
C GLY A 577 28.01 29.97 -9.94
N LEU A 578 28.99 29.38 -10.63
CA LEU A 578 30.41 29.55 -10.30
C LEU A 578 30.92 30.85 -10.92
N VAL A 579 31.36 31.79 -10.09
CA VAL A 579 31.95 33.06 -10.52
C VAL A 579 33.36 33.20 -9.94
N VAL A 580 34.31 33.64 -10.77
CA VAL A 580 35.66 33.96 -10.33
C VAL A 580 35.73 35.42 -9.94
N VAL A 581 36.02 35.70 -8.67
CA VAL A 581 36.25 37.06 -8.17
C VAL A 581 37.75 37.33 -8.19
N ALA A 582 38.19 38.31 -8.98
CA ALA A 582 39.60 38.72 -9.06
C ALA A 582 39.75 40.22 -8.75
N PRO A 583 40.80 40.63 -8.00
CA PRO A 583 41.03 42.02 -7.68
C PRO A 583 41.44 42.81 -8.94
N VAL A 584 40.74 43.91 -9.21
CA VAL A 584 41.06 44.81 -10.32
C VAL A 584 42.20 45.76 -9.91
N LYS A 585 43.31 45.75 -10.66
CA LYS A 585 44.39 46.73 -10.52
C LYS A 585 44.17 47.88 -11.50
N VAL A 586 43.97 49.10 -11.02
CA VAL A 586 43.79 50.29 -11.86
C VAL A 586 45.14 50.74 -12.42
N ALA A 587 45.24 50.93 -13.75
CA ALA A 587 46.44 51.42 -14.40
C ALA A 587 46.65 52.92 -14.14
N LYS A 588 47.82 53.33 -13.63
CA LYS A 588 48.15 54.74 -13.39
C LYS A 588 48.63 55.40 -14.69
N SER A 589 47.95 56.48 -15.11
CA SER A 589 48.41 57.34 -16.21
C SER A 589 49.60 58.20 -15.76
N SER A 590 50.70 58.17 -16.52
CA SER A 590 51.88 59.02 -16.27
C SER A 590 51.95 60.15 -17.30
N PRO A 591 52.16 61.42 -16.90
CA PRO A 591 52.34 62.55 -17.82
C PRO A 591 53.50 62.39 -18.80
N TRP A 592 54.50 61.57 -18.47
CA TRP A 592 55.67 61.29 -19.33
C TRP A 592 55.44 60.17 -20.35
N SER A 593 54.21 59.67 -20.48
CA SER A 593 53.89 58.58 -21.40
C SER A 593 54.16 58.93 -22.87
N PHE A 594 54.22 60.23 -23.22
CA PHE A 594 54.54 60.68 -24.59
C PHE A 594 56.03 60.49 -24.97
N LEU A 595 56.93 60.27 -24.01
CA LEU A 595 58.34 59.96 -24.28
C LEU A 595 58.61 58.46 -24.46
N LYS A 596 57.66 57.60 -24.05
CA LYS A 596 57.77 56.13 -24.20
C LYS A 596 57.92 55.61 -25.63
N PRO A 597 57.40 56.26 -26.69
CA PRO A 597 57.51 55.74 -28.05
C PRO A 597 58.94 55.63 -28.57
N PHE A 598 59.89 56.41 -28.04
CA PHE A 598 61.30 56.40 -28.46
C PHE A 598 62.23 56.08 -27.29
N THR A 599 63.24 55.26 -27.55
CA THR A 599 64.31 55.02 -26.57
C THR A 599 65.12 56.30 -26.37
N ILE A 600 65.78 56.42 -25.21
CA ILE A 600 66.68 57.54 -24.92
C ILE A 600 67.79 57.65 -25.99
N GLU A 601 68.24 56.52 -26.51
CA GLU A 601 69.20 56.44 -27.62
C GLU A 601 68.66 57.10 -28.90
N MET A 602 67.40 56.87 -29.27
CA MET A 602 66.80 57.50 -30.45
C MET A 602 66.62 59.01 -30.28
N TRP A 603 66.29 59.48 -29.08
CA TRP A 603 66.28 60.91 -28.78
C TRP A 603 67.67 61.54 -28.92
N ALA A 604 68.71 60.86 -28.44
CA ALA A 604 70.09 61.32 -28.58
C ALA A 604 70.55 61.37 -30.05
N VAL A 605 70.22 60.34 -30.84
CA VAL A 605 70.53 60.30 -32.28
C VAL A 605 69.80 61.44 -33.03
N THR A 606 68.54 61.68 -32.71
CA THR A 606 67.75 62.78 -33.31
C THR A 606 68.38 64.14 -33.00
N GLY A 607 68.81 64.36 -31.76
CA GLY A 607 69.55 65.56 -31.36
C GLY A 607 70.89 65.72 -32.10
N ALA A 608 71.66 64.63 -32.23
CA ALA A 608 72.94 64.63 -32.96
C ALA A 608 72.76 64.94 -34.46
N PHE A 609 71.74 64.35 -35.10
CA PHE A 609 71.42 64.60 -36.50
C PHE A 609 70.98 66.06 -36.73
N PHE A 610 70.25 66.63 -35.77
CA PHE A 610 69.88 68.04 -35.78
C PHE A 610 71.11 68.96 -35.72
N LEU A 611 72.15 68.62 -34.97
CA LEU A 611 73.41 69.40 -34.97
C LEU A 611 74.20 69.20 -36.28
N PHE A 612 74.31 67.97 -36.76
CA PHE A 612 75.09 67.62 -37.96
C PHE A 612 74.59 68.35 -39.21
N VAL A 613 73.29 68.24 -39.52
CA VAL A 613 72.73 68.94 -40.68
C VAL A 613 72.84 70.47 -40.48
N GLY A 614 72.91 70.98 -39.24
CA GLY A 614 73.12 72.40 -38.96
C GLY A 614 74.51 72.88 -39.36
N ALA A 615 75.52 72.05 -39.10
CA ALA A 615 76.89 72.28 -39.56
C ALA A 615 77.02 72.24 -41.09
N ILE A 616 76.30 71.33 -41.78
CA ILE A 616 76.28 71.28 -43.25
C ILE A 616 75.73 72.58 -43.85
N VAL A 617 74.56 73.03 -43.36
CA VAL A 617 73.95 74.28 -43.82
C VAL A 617 74.90 75.46 -43.60
N TRP A 618 75.57 75.50 -42.44
CA TRP A 618 76.58 76.51 -42.16
C TRP A 618 77.72 76.49 -43.18
N ILE A 619 78.32 75.32 -43.48
CA ILE A 619 79.43 75.20 -44.44
C ILE A 619 79.01 75.67 -45.84
N LEU A 620 77.83 75.25 -46.31
CA LEU A 620 77.35 75.58 -47.67
C LEU A 620 77.03 77.06 -47.83
N GLU A 621 76.35 77.68 -46.85
CA GLU A 621 75.96 79.09 -46.95
C GLU A 621 77.09 80.06 -46.59
N HIS A 622 78.06 79.64 -45.78
CA HIS A 622 79.21 80.48 -45.41
C HIS A 622 80.06 80.93 -46.61
N ARG A 623 80.05 80.16 -47.72
CA ARG A 623 80.83 80.48 -48.92
C ARG A 623 80.25 81.64 -49.73
N PHE A 624 78.93 81.84 -49.73
CA PHE A 624 78.26 82.79 -50.63
C PHE A 624 77.43 83.88 -49.94
N ASN A 625 77.03 83.70 -48.67
CA ASN A 625 76.18 84.66 -47.96
C ASN A 625 76.95 85.50 -46.93
N HIS A 626 76.87 86.83 -47.06
CA HIS A 626 77.56 87.77 -46.16
C HIS A 626 77.03 87.76 -44.72
N GLU A 627 75.81 87.29 -44.48
CA GLU A 627 75.22 87.17 -43.13
C GLU A 627 75.87 86.08 -42.26
N PHE A 628 76.53 85.08 -42.86
CA PHE A 628 77.23 84.01 -42.14
C PHE A 628 78.69 84.32 -41.81
N ARG A 629 79.18 85.53 -42.09
CA ARG A 629 80.56 85.99 -41.76
C ARG A 629 80.65 86.86 -40.49
N GLY A 630 79.56 86.99 -39.73
CA GLY A 630 79.55 87.71 -38.44
C GLY A 630 80.32 87.02 -37.31
N PRO A 631 80.44 87.63 -36.11
CA PRO A 631 81.15 87.03 -34.98
C PRO A 631 80.56 85.66 -34.56
N PRO A 632 81.35 84.72 -34.00
CA PRO A 632 80.99 83.31 -33.83
C PRO A 632 79.65 83.07 -33.12
N ARG A 633 79.32 83.94 -32.15
CA ARG A 633 78.06 83.88 -31.40
C ARG A 633 76.82 84.13 -32.26
N ARG A 634 76.91 85.03 -33.25
CA ARG A 634 75.82 85.27 -34.21
C ARG A 634 75.67 84.12 -35.19
N GLN A 635 76.77 83.52 -35.63
CA GLN A 635 76.73 82.35 -36.51
C GLN A 635 76.01 81.17 -35.86
N LEU A 636 76.29 80.86 -34.58
CA LEU A 636 75.60 79.80 -33.85
C LEU A 636 74.09 80.04 -33.74
N ILE A 637 73.67 81.26 -33.42
CA ILE A 637 72.25 81.61 -33.31
C ILE A 637 71.55 81.43 -34.66
N THR A 638 72.15 81.89 -35.77
CA THR A 638 71.56 81.76 -37.11
C THR A 638 71.44 80.29 -37.55
N ILE A 639 72.41 79.42 -37.21
CA ILE A 639 72.36 77.97 -37.49
C ILE A 639 71.19 77.32 -36.76
N PHE A 640 71.06 77.55 -35.46
CA PHE A 640 69.99 76.96 -34.65
C PHE A 640 68.61 77.52 -35.02
N TRP A 641 68.52 78.83 -35.23
CA TRP A 641 67.25 79.50 -35.53
C TRP A 641 66.67 79.09 -36.87
N ARG A 642 67.48 79.06 -37.94
CA ARG A 642 67.00 78.70 -39.28
C ARG A 642 66.54 77.25 -39.33
N LYS A 643 67.30 76.33 -38.73
CA LYS A 643 66.91 74.92 -38.64
C LYS A 643 65.68 74.65 -37.78
N HIS A 644 65.58 75.30 -36.64
CA HIS A 644 64.43 75.14 -35.77
C HIS A 644 63.17 75.66 -36.48
N SER A 645 63.30 76.78 -37.21
CA SER A 645 62.22 77.32 -38.02
C SER A 645 61.83 76.42 -39.20
N GLU A 646 62.78 75.83 -39.93
CA GLU A 646 62.49 74.91 -41.04
C GLU A 646 61.87 73.59 -40.56
N HIS A 647 62.38 73.00 -39.46
CA HIS A 647 61.84 71.76 -38.92
C HIS A 647 60.43 71.94 -38.34
N ILE A 648 60.13 73.09 -37.72
CA ILE A 648 58.78 73.43 -37.26
C ILE A 648 57.87 73.77 -38.45
N ARG A 649 58.40 74.38 -39.51
CA ARG A 649 57.62 74.71 -40.72
C ARG A 649 57.26 73.48 -41.53
N GLU A 650 58.12 72.46 -41.62
CA GLU A 650 57.77 71.17 -42.24
C GLU A 650 56.86 70.31 -41.36
N ALA A 651 57.06 70.33 -40.03
CA ALA A 651 56.15 69.65 -39.09
C ALA A 651 54.75 70.29 -39.06
N GLY A 652 54.64 71.60 -39.33
CA GLY A 652 53.38 72.33 -39.46
C GLY A 652 52.65 72.14 -40.78
N VAL A 653 53.33 71.72 -41.86
CA VAL A 653 52.72 71.54 -43.21
C VAL A 653 52.18 70.12 -43.42
N ASN A 654 52.70 69.11 -42.71
CA ASN A 654 52.21 67.71 -42.83
C ASN A 654 51.07 67.33 -41.86
N HIS A 655 50.54 68.26 -41.06
CA HIS A 655 49.43 68.02 -40.14
C HIS A 655 48.17 68.82 -40.52
N MET A 656 47.78 68.79 -41.80
CA MET A 656 46.44 69.23 -42.20
C MET A 656 45.94 68.40 -43.39
N VAL A 657 45.68 67.11 -43.14
CA VAL A 657 44.70 66.22 -43.80
C VAL A 657 44.88 64.85 -43.13
N ILE A 658 43.94 64.48 -42.26
CA ILE A 658 43.25 63.18 -42.22
C ILE A 658 42.01 63.41 -41.37
N ARG A 659 40.86 63.26 -42.03
CA ARG A 659 39.50 63.28 -41.48
C ARG A 659 39.37 62.31 -40.30
N GLY A 660 38.68 62.78 -39.25
CA GLY A 660 38.06 61.92 -38.26
C GLY A 660 37.12 60.92 -38.94
N SER A 661 37.38 59.65 -38.69
CA SER A 661 36.47 58.54 -38.93
C SER A 661 36.21 57.90 -37.58
N ASP A 662 35.29 58.48 -36.80
CA ASP A 662 34.86 57.87 -35.56
C ASP A 662 33.84 56.76 -35.86
N HIS A 663 34.28 55.54 -35.59
CA HIS A 663 33.43 54.37 -35.49
C HIS A 663 32.46 54.53 -34.31
N GLN A 664 31.18 54.50 -34.66
CA GLN A 664 30.06 54.18 -33.80
C GLN A 664 30.28 52.81 -33.11
N LEU A 665 30.55 52.82 -31.81
CA LEU A 665 30.33 51.68 -30.93
C LEU A 665 29.05 51.94 -30.13
N LYS A 666 27.98 51.25 -30.56
CA LYS A 666 26.72 51.12 -29.84
C LYS A 666 26.96 50.50 -28.46
N LEU A 667 26.62 51.24 -27.41
CA LEU A 667 26.22 50.71 -26.12
C LEU A 667 24.70 50.88 -26.04
N HIS A 668 23.98 49.76 -26.10
CA HIS A 668 22.59 49.69 -25.66
C HIS A 668 22.60 49.55 -24.13
N SER A 669 22.00 50.52 -23.46
CA SER A 669 21.25 50.31 -22.20
C SER A 669 19.81 49.99 -22.54
#